data_AF-L7JWA1-F1
#
_entry.id   AF-L7JWA1-F1
#
_cell.length_a   1.000
_cell.length_b   1.000
_cell.length_c   1.000
_cell.angle_alpha   90.00
_cell.angle_beta   90.00
_cell.angle_gamma   90.00
#
_symmetry.space_group_name_H-M   'P 1'
#
loop_
_entity.id
_entity.type
_entity.pdbx_description
1 polymer ?
#
loop_
_entity_poly.entity_id
_entity_poly.type
_entity_poly.pdbx_seq_one_letter_code
_entity_poly.pdbx_strand_id
1 'polypeptide(L)'
;MLYNITDYLRATVIYIVVFPSVSGDDNEYMVFDNLQHTNMSKLFTSLEQGVPYSNYSIEEFDVKQIINKDAKSNSDPNSTDVDSETDEIKPKRARIERPPAYYSCISSYFKPNRLFKIVRVPFSKTLYQKILGIDFKDLKFVKNDYIDVLKYIFWHLDDNTNLLYNMCESIQACPEEFLKIFENDTGDKANPSLLCNCDINSCNCDFERSLESLREVMNFQVKCELTDNAEEIVAVVYGKDRCDKQIIFTESFEYFGFGFFFECLDIEYCYLRNNVDLIYEVFHNRPYNTKLTIMMVDDRPIHELKAALNEKYTPDEDFMEILQHNFSKQEYIENVIIDVQYAIYTGDSPLHNVEYPYDCIKGLKFSVDFKNGELQPKRDTKIRFYGNIDTIQQSPMFTTATHIQLVELEFSQNFIFCNDWKSLKIYDSVVLQGITVTIKSSCEKLRLRNVVGAFNLSNIAGLNEVTMSKYSKFEFINGRKSITSSLHLSCLKIDTPITIAENILNIEIEKIKCHDVITLKVTSEHKIVKVCSSEGKFNFQGIFCGELDFNEKTIFELEKRDESETSLTFNQCIINTGISLLGCFNKIELLGIKIGCDGFFEVNKNCKILNIIYCEGRLIISADVHLKKLKIILSGVSEELIIEGSPNVDELILEDFPCDEGIIMNILGMLKKVKFLKIICLCDNGEPTLEFWQHLNKMYEESPQFVKLLVESGQSENKIILCESEYDKIEVYPTVKNFVDALYKSELMSQVYSITYGKMRISSYELQKYSSIRNLKALKVGIQNFTNDSFQHISREVEFMNLTGSYIPSKQLDSEFRTLKEFNKLKVFVVDSAFFTNAVNFSFVPKSTEVLAIEYSTWGETSRTNSKVEKIKLNKLFLLDETKKDYHEDEIVIDKDVCETLKTLSYYIDMKNLENFVFVCKNEQYEIDPLNFTLLRRYNQKLSLEIDGN
;
A
#
# COMPACT_ATOMS: atom_id res chain seq x y z
N MET A 1 18.17 12.32 -6.01
CA MET A 1 17.67 11.00 -5.60
C MET A 1 18.87 10.13 -5.30
N LEU A 2 18.95 9.57 -4.09
CA LEU A 2 19.94 8.57 -3.74
C LEU A 2 19.40 7.19 -4.11
N TYR A 3 20.25 6.38 -4.74
CA TYR A 3 19.93 5.10 -5.35
C TYR A 3 19.86 4.00 -4.30
N ASN A 4 18.97 3.02 -4.44
CA ASN A 4 19.14 1.74 -3.73
C ASN A 4 20.39 1.05 -4.31
N ILE A 5 21.28 0.55 -3.46
CA ILE A 5 22.55 -0.05 -3.89
C ILE A 5 22.30 -1.25 -4.84
N THR A 6 21.14 -1.91 -4.71
CA THR A 6 20.75 -3.01 -5.59
C THR A 6 20.25 -2.57 -6.97
N ASP A 7 19.77 -1.33 -7.10
CA ASP A 7 19.46 -0.71 -8.41
C ASP A 7 20.74 -0.57 -9.25
N TYR A 8 21.92 -0.54 -8.65
CA TYR A 8 23.18 -0.49 -9.39
C TYR A 8 23.47 -1.77 -10.19
N LEU A 9 22.89 -2.90 -9.77
CA LEU A 9 22.92 -4.17 -10.51
C LEU A 9 21.74 -4.35 -11.46
N ARG A 10 20.61 -3.70 -11.15
CA ARG A 10 19.30 -4.01 -11.72
C ARG A 10 18.68 -2.93 -12.57
N ALA A 11 19.04 -1.66 -12.39
CA ALA A 11 18.55 -0.54 -13.17
C ALA A 11 19.02 -0.72 -14.62
N THR A 12 18.21 -1.50 -15.33
CA THR A 12 18.34 -1.76 -16.75
C THR A 12 17.65 -0.65 -17.52
N VAL A 13 16.81 0.16 -16.86
CA VAL A 13 16.05 1.26 -17.46
C VAL A 13 16.11 2.48 -16.54
N ILE A 14 16.56 3.62 -17.06
CA ILE A 14 16.52 4.94 -16.40
C ILE A 14 15.47 5.79 -17.11
N TYR A 15 14.50 6.34 -16.38
CA TYR A 15 13.49 7.24 -16.91
C TYR A 15 13.93 8.68 -16.75
N ILE A 16 13.96 9.43 -17.85
CA ILE A 16 14.25 10.86 -17.87
C ILE A 16 12.95 11.55 -18.23
N VAL A 17 12.28 12.13 -17.24
CA VAL A 17 11.08 12.93 -17.45
C VAL A 17 11.51 14.34 -17.84
N VAL A 18 11.14 14.74 -19.06
CA VAL A 18 11.54 16.00 -19.69
C VAL A 18 10.33 16.93 -19.72
N PHE A 19 10.51 18.12 -19.16
CA PHE A 19 9.51 19.16 -19.00
C PHE A 19 9.77 20.30 -20.02
N PRO A 20 8.72 21.02 -20.46
CA PRO A 20 8.86 22.20 -21.28
C PRO A 20 9.60 23.31 -20.51
N SER A 21 10.55 23.97 -21.18
CA SER A 21 11.32 25.07 -20.59
C SER A 21 10.56 26.39 -20.64
N VAL A 22 10.56 27.14 -19.53
CA VAL A 22 9.99 28.50 -19.48
C VAL A 22 10.90 29.52 -20.17
N SER A 23 12.22 29.28 -20.20
CA SER A 23 13.22 30.19 -20.77
C SER A 23 13.57 29.91 -22.24
N GLY A 24 13.03 28.83 -22.82
CA GLY A 24 13.18 28.49 -24.24
C GLY A 24 14.52 27.89 -24.65
N ASP A 25 15.53 27.84 -23.76
CA ASP A 25 16.91 27.50 -24.15
C ASP A 25 17.45 26.17 -23.60
N ASP A 26 16.73 25.43 -22.75
CA ASP A 26 17.06 24.04 -22.39
C ASP A 26 15.87 23.36 -21.69
N ASN A 27 15.49 22.15 -22.13
CA ASN A 27 14.41 21.40 -21.48
C ASN A 27 14.84 21.01 -20.06
N GLU A 28 14.01 21.34 -19.07
CA GLU A 28 14.20 20.88 -17.70
C GLU A 28 13.91 19.39 -17.61
N TYR A 29 14.58 18.67 -16.70
CA TYR A 29 14.34 17.25 -16.53
C TYR A 29 14.45 16.79 -15.07
N MET A 30 13.88 15.62 -14.82
CA MET A 30 14.01 14.82 -13.60
C MET A 30 14.32 13.37 -13.99
N VAL A 31 15.10 12.69 -13.16
CA VAL A 31 15.57 11.34 -13.42
C VAL A 31 14.99 10.41 -12.37
N PHE A 32 14.43 9.30 -12.82
CA PHE A 32 13.80 8.28 -12.00
C PHE A 32 14.29 6.91 -12.44
N ASP A 33 14.68 6.05 -11.50
CA ASP A 33 15.06 4.67 -11.78
C ASP A 33 13.91 3.68 -11.52
N ASN A 34 12.85 4.16 -10.83
CA ASN A 34 11.63 3.42 -10.56
C ASN A 34 10.42 4.31 -10.83
N LEU A 35 9.50 3.81 -11.66
CA LEU A 35 8.25 4.49 -12.02
C LEU A 35 7.37 4.77 -10.79
N GLN A 36 7.43 3.98 -9.72
CA GLN A 36 6.64 4.21 -8.51
C GLN A 36 6.92 5.58 -7.86
N HIS A 37 8.12 6.13 -8.04
CA HIS A 37 8.48 7.44 -7.50
C HIS A 37 7.94 8.62 -8.31
N THR A 38 7.27 8.36 -9.45
CA THR A 38 6.70 9.42 -10.28
C THR A 38 5.28 9.79 -9.85
N ASN A 39 4.63 8.98 -9.01
CA ASN A 39 3.18 9.03 -8.78
C ASN A 39 2.35 9.00 -10.09
N MET A 40 2.95 8.55 -11.20
CA MET A 40 2.34 8.39 -12.54
C MET A 40 2.77 7.05 -13.15
N SER A 41 3.01 6.05 -12.30
CA SER A 41 3.59 4.77 -12.70
C SER A 41 2.68 3.99 -13.63
N LYS A 42 1.35 4.04 -13.42
CA LYS A 42 0.36 3.40 -14.29
C LYS A 42 0.36 4.00 -15.70
N LEU A 43 0.41 5.34 -15.80
CA LEU A 43 0.51 6.04 -17.09
C LEU A 43 1.79 5.63 -17.82
N PHE A 44 2.94 5.73 -17.14
CA PHE A 44 4.23 5.45 -17.77
C PHE A 44 4.36 3.98 -18.18
N THR A 45 3.84 3.06 -17.38
CA THR A 45 3.77 1.63 -17.74
C THR A 45 2.87 1.39 -18.97
N SER A 46 1.76 2.12 -19.08
CA SER A 46 0.86 2.02 -20.24
C SER A 46 1.50 2.58 -21.52
N LEU A 47 2.24 3.69 -21.40
CA LEU A 47 3.03 4.24 -22.50
C LEU A 47 4.10 3.24 -22.99
N GLU A 48 4.75 2.51 -22.08
CA GLU A 48 5.70 1.44 -22.45
C GLU A 48 5.05 0.29 -23.23
N GLN A 49 3.78 0.00 -22.95
CA GLN A 49 2.99 -1.01 -23.65
C GLN A 49 2.51 -0.52 -25.03
N GLY A 50 2.87 0.70 -25.43
CA GLY A 50 2.52 1.27 -26.72
C GLY A 50 1.09 1.84 -26.75
N VAL A 51 0.47 2.07 -25.60
CA VAL A 51 -0.82 2.76 -25.54
C VAL A 51 -0.58 4.24 -25.88
N PRO A 52 -1.16 4.77 -26.96
CA PRO A 52 -0.90 6.15 -27.37
C PRO A 52 -1.64 7.14 -26.48
N TYR A 53 -0.91 8.14 -25.98
CA TYR A 53 -1.49 9.33 -25.34
C TYR A 53 -1.01 10.56 -26.10
N SER A 54 -1.91 11.46 -26.49
CA SER A 54 -1.58 12.58 -27.41
C SER A 54 -0.54 13.56 -26.85
N ASN A 55 -0.50 13.73 -25.53
CA ASN A 55 0.33 14.73 -24.86
C ASN A 55 1.58 14.15 -24.19
N TYR A 56 1.71 12.83 -24.20
CA TYR A 56 2.83 12.12 -23.57
C TYR A 56 3.55 11.26 -24.60
N SER A 57 4.86 11.25 -24.54
CA SER A 57 5.64 10.33 -25.35
C SER A 57 6.70 9.67 -24.50
N ILE A 58 6.83 8.35 -24.64
CA ILE A 58 8.00 7.63 -24.15
C ILE A 58 8.83 7.17 -25.36
N GLU A 59 10.10 7.54 -25.38
CA GLU A 59 11.04 7.12 -26.42
C GLU A 59 12.22 6.39 -25.76
N GLU A 60 12.57 5.21 -26.27
CA GLU A 60 13.80 4.55 -25.88
C GLU A 60 14.97 5.23 -26.58
N PHE A 61 15.94 5.70 -25.81
CA PHE A 61 17.08 6.43 -26.31
C PHE A 61 18.21 5.46 -26.70
N ASP A 62 18.54 5.42 -27.99
CA ASP A 62 19.69 4.64 -28.47
C ASP A 62 21.00 5.38 -28.17
N VAL A 63 21.74 4.87 -27.19
CA VAL A 63 23.00 5.48 -26.75
C VAL A 63 24.08 5.49 -27.84
N LYS A 64 23.96 4.66 -28.88
CA LYS A 64 24.86 4.71 -30.05
C LYS A 64 24.81 6.06 -30.78
N GLN A 65 23.75 6.84 -30.60
CA GLN A 65 23.62 8.18 -31.18
C GLN A 65 24.56 9.22 -30.53
N ILE A 66 24.92 9.05 -29.25
CA ILE A 66 25.88 9.94 -28.56
C ILE A 66 27.31 9.63 -29.03
N ILE A 67 27.68 8.34 -29.06
CA ILE A 67 29.04 7.87 -29.40
C ILE A 67 29.45 8.31 -30.82
N ASN A 68 28.50 8.38 -31.76
CA ASN A 68 28.77 8.78 -33.14
C ASN A 68 28.84 10.31 -33.37
N LYS A 69 28.33 11.14 -32.44
CA LYS A 69 28.40 12.62 -32.56
C LYS A 69 29.78 13.17 -32.22
N ASP A 70 30.49 12.55 -31.27
CA ASP A 70 31.86 12.96 -30.91
C ASP A 70 32.92 12.49 -31.94
N ALA A 71 32.58 11.54 -32.81
CA ALA A 71 33.49 10.99 -33.82
C ALA A 71 33.67 11.86 -35.10
N LYS A 72 33.00 13.02 -35.20
CA LYS A 72 32.99 13.87 -36.42
C LYS A 72 33.57 15.28 -36.26
N SER A 73 34.49 15.49 -35.31
CA SER A 73 35.28 16.73 -35.25
C SER A 73 36.78 16.50 -35.48
N ASN A 74 37.15 15.79 -36.55
CA ASN A 74 38.50 15.92 -37.09
C ASN A 74 38.53 17.15 -38.00
N SER A 75 38.86 18.30 -37.41
CA SER A 75 39.32 19.47 -38.16
C SER A 75 40.67 19.13 -38.78
N ASP A 76 40.69 18.93 -40.08
CA ASP A 76 41.90 18.80 -40.88
C ASP A 76 42.56 20.19 -40.98
N PRO A 77 43.78 20.42 -40.46
CA PRO A 77 44.38 21.74 -40.38
C PRO A 77 45.22 22.10 -41.61
N ASN A 78 45.05 21.44 -42.76
CA ASN A 78 45.82 21.74 -43.97
C ASN A 78 45.02 21.48 -45.26
N SER A 79 44.29 22.48 -45.73
CA SER A 79 43.98 22.59 -47.16
C SER A 79 43.97 24.05 -47.60
N THR A 80 45.12 24.53 -48.04
CA THR A 80 45.23 25.63 -49.00
C THR A 80 44.96 25.07 -50.39
N ASP A 81 43.93 25.55 -51.08
CA ASP A 81 44.04 25.91 -52.51
C ASP A 81 42.77 26.62 -53.05
N VAL A 82 43.01 27.89 -53.40
CA VAL A 82 42.60 28.73 -54.54
C VAL A 82 41.49 28.23 -55.52
N ASP A 83 40.48 29.10 -55.62
CA ASP A 83 39.59 29.54 -56.72
C ASP A 83 38.96 28.56 -57.74
N SER A 84 37.62 28.60 -57.85
CA SER A 84 36.93 29.23 -58.99
C SER A 84 35.41 29.29 -58.80
N GLU A 85 34.83 30.41 -59.23
CA GLU A 85 33.42 30.79 -59.18
C GLU A 85 32.51 29.85 -59.99
N THR A 86 31.32 29.54 -59.46
CA THR A 86 30.05 29.57 -60.21
C THR A 86 28.84 29.39 -59.27
N ASP A 87 27.94 30.36 -59.36
CA ASP A 87 26.53 30.45 -58.96
C ASP A 87 25.99 29.75 -57.70
N GLU A 88 25.48 30.62 -56.84
CA GLU A 88 24.93 30.42 -55.51
C GLU A 88 23.66 29.55 -55.47
N ILE A 89 23.77 28.38 -54.84
CA ILE A 89 22.76 27.92 -53.87
C ILE A 89 23.53 27.53 -52.60
N LYS A 90 23.67 28.48 -51.68
CA LYS A 90 24.17 28.20 -50.33
C LYS A 90 23.29 27.11 -49.72
N PRO A 91 23.81 25.91 -49.38
CA PRO A 91 23.04 25.00 -48.55
C PRO A 91 22.83 25.73 -47.23
N LYS A 92 21.56 25.90 -46.83
CA LYS A 92 21.20 26.32 -45.47
C LYS A 92 22.04 25.46 -44.53
N ARG A 93 23.05 26.06 -43.88
CA ARG A 93 23.77 25.42 -42.78
C ARG A 93 22.68 24.99 -41.81
N ALA A 94 22.44 23.68 -41.71
CA ALA A 94 21.58 23.12 -40.68
C ALA A 94 22.09 23.71 -39.36
N ARG A 95 21.21 24.43 -38.65
CA ARG A 95 21.50 24.86 -37.28
C ARG A 95 21.97 23.61 -36.56
N ILE A 96 23.19 23.64 -36.05
CA ILE A 96 23.66 22.64 -35.10
C ILE A 96 22.79 22.91 -33.86
N GLU A 97 21.67 22.20 -33.77
CA GLU A 97 20.82 22.21 -32.59
C GLU A 97 21.71 21.82 -31.42
N ARG A 98 21.80 22.71 -30.42
CA ARG A 98 22.48 22.39 -29.17
C ARG A 98 21.86 21.08 -28.64
N PRO A 99 22.69 20.09 -28.24
CA PRO A 99 22.16 18.88 -27.66
C PRO A 99 21.34 19.25 -26.40
N PRO A 100 20.13 18.70 -26.23
CA PRO A 100 19.29 18.99 -25.07
C PRO A 100 20.04 18.78 -23.74
N ALA A 101 19.80 19.61 -22.73
CA ALA A 101 20.48 19.55 -21.43
C ALA A 101 20.58 18.15 -20.79
N TYR A 102 19.56 17.29 -20.96
CA TYR A 102 19.56 15.93 -20.41
C TYR A 102 20.55 14.96 -21.10
N TYR A 103 21.14 15.31 -22.25
CA TYR A 103 22.21 14.52 -22.88
C TYR A 103 23.45 14.45 -21.99
N SER A 104 23.77 15.53 -21.27
CA SER A 104 24.86 15.52 -20.29
C SER A 104 24.61 14.51 -19.18
N CYS A 105 23.34 14.35 -18.77
CA CYS A 105 22.89 13.36 -17.81
C CYS A 105 22.97 11.93 -18.37
N ILE A 106 22.51 11.68 -19.59
CA ILE A 106 22.67 10.37 -20.23
C ILE A 106 24.16 9.99 -20.32
N SER A 107 25.01 10.93 -20.71
CA SER A 107 26.47 10.72 -20.75
C SER A 107 27.06 10.45 -19.36
N SER A 108 26.60 11.13 -18.31
CA SER A 108 27.07 10.87 -16.94
C SER A 108 26.60 9.53 -16.39
N TYR A 109 25.43 9.05 -16.81
CA TYR A 109 24.85 7.78 -16.34
C TYR A 109 25.14 6.58 -17.25
N PHE A 110 25.80 6.80 -18.39
CA PHE A 110 25.98 5.79 -19.42
C PHE A 110 26.76 4.57 -18.91
N LYS A 111 26.12 3.40 -19.01
CA LYS A 111 26.77 2.10 -18.92
C LYS A 111 26.23 1.20 -20.03
N PRO A 112 27.02 0.28 -20.61
CA PRO A 112 26.59 -0.57 -21.73
C PRO A 112 25.31 -1.38 -21.50
N ASN A 113 24.94 -1.60 -20.23
CA ASN A 113 23.79 -2.42 -19.83
C ASN A 113 22.57 -1.58 -19.40
N ARG A 114 22.61 -0.25 -19.55
CA ARG A 114 21.52 0.66 -19.17
C ARG A 114 20.76 1.12 -20.41
N LEU A 115 19.46 0.94 -20.39
CA LEU A 115 18.49 1.55 -21.29
C LEU A 115 18.05 2.88 -20.68
N PHE A 116 17.80 3.85 -21.54
CA PHE A 116 17.28 5.15 -21.14
C PHE A 116 15.94 5.33 -21.84
N LYS A 117 14.92 5.69 -21.07
CA LYS A 117 13.60 6.04 -21.60
C LYS A 117 13.33 7.50 -21.31
N ILE A 118 13.15 8.29 -22.36
CA ILE A 118 12.84 9.70 -22.26
C ILE A 118 11.33 9.83 -22.27
N VAL A 119 10.76 10.34 -21.19
CA VAL A 119 9.34 10.62 -21.05
C VAL A 119 9.14 12.12 -21.21
N ARG A 120 8.49 12.54 -22.29
CA ARG A 120 8.16 13.96 -22.49
C ARG A 120 6.79 14.22 -21.89
N VAL A 121 6.71 15.23 -21.04
CA VAL A 121 5.47 15.67 -20.40
C VAL A 121 5.11 17.08 -20.84
N PRO A 122 3.81 17.45 -20.87
CA PRO A 122 3.36 18.73 -21.41
C PRO A 122 3.29 19.87 -20.38
N PHE A 123 3.82 19.69 -19.17
CA PHE A 123 3.71 20.63 -18.04
C PHE A 123 5.07 20.92 -17.41
N SER A 124 5.18 22.01 -16.65
CA SER A 124 6.45 22.46 -16.06
C SER A 124 6.98 21.55 -14.95
N LYS A 125 8.30 21.52 -14.76
CA LYS A 125 8.94 20.80 -13.66
C LYS A 125 8.50 21.34 -12.30
N THR A 126 8.40 22.66 -12.17
CA THR A 126 7.96 23.33 -10.94
C THR A 126 6.58 22.86 -10.52
N LEU A 127 5.63 22.75 -11.46
CA LEU A 127 4.30 22.21 -11.18
C LEU A 127 4.38 20.76 -10.70
N TYR A 128 5.17 19.94 -11.38
CA TYR A 128 5.35 18.54 -11.00
C TYR A 128 5.98 18.38 -9.59
N GLN A 129 6.91 19.25 -9.21
CA GLN A 129 7.47 19.28 -7.86
C GLN A 129 6.43 19.68 -6.80
N LYS A 130 5.54 20.66 -7.10
CA LYS A 130 4.40 21.01 -6.23
C LYS A 130 3.46 19.83 -6.02
N ILE A 131 3.20 19.04 -7.07
CA ILE A 131 2.35 17.84 -7.01
C ILE A 131 2.99 16.74 -6.14
N LEU A 132 4.30 16.54 -6.27
CA LEU A 132 5.03 15.54 -5.48
C LEU A 132 5.31 16.00 -4.03
N GLY A 133 5.05 17.27 -3.68
CA GLY A 133 5.35 17.82 -2.36
C GLY A 133 6.86 17.90 -2.05
N ILE A 134 7.71 17.97 -3.08
CA ILE A 134 9.16 17.94 -2.92
C ILE A 134 9.70 19.37 -2.82
N ASP A 135 10.24 19.73 -1.65
CA ASP A 135 11.24 20.79 -1.47
C ASP A 135 10.78 22.23 -1.85
N PHE A 136 9.55 22.62 -1.46
CA PHE A 136 9.04 23.98 -1.67
C PHE A 136 8.53 24.62 -0.37
N LYS A 137 9.00 25.84 -0.09
CA LYS A 137 8.52 26.69 1.03
C LYS A 137 7.21 27.42 0.72
N ASP A 138 6.78 27.46 -0.53
CA ASP A 138 5.52 28.09 -0.95
C ASP A 138 4.82 27.20 -2.00
N LEU A 139 3.74 26.53 -1.58
CA LEU A 139 2.95 25.60 -2.41
C LEU A 139 1.86 26.29 -3.24
N LYS A 140 1.85 27.63 -3.34
CA LYS A 140 0.83 28.36 -4.08
C LYS A 140 0.78 27.99 -5.57
N PHE A 141 -0.37 27.51 -6.02
CA PHE A 141 -0.72 27.27 -7.42
C PHE A 141 -1.19 28.58 -8.06
N VAL A 142 -0.66 28.88 -9.25
CA VAL A 142 -1.13 30.01 -10.07
C VAL A 142 -2.11 29.53 -11.14
N LYS A 143 -2.84 30.44 -11.80
CA LYS A 143 -3.79 30.11 -12.89
C LYS A 143 -3.31 29.01 -13.86
N ASN A 144 -2.09 29.14 -14.39
CA ASN A 144 -1.56 28.19 -15.38
C ASN A 144 -1.28 26.80 -14.78
N ASP A 145 -0.93 26.73 -13.50
CA ASP A 145 -0.70 25.45 -12.81
C ASP A 145 -2.00 24.63 -12.77
N TYR A 146 -3.12 25.27 -12.41
CA TYR A 146 -4.42 24.61 -12.39
C TYR A 146 -4.88 24.13 -13.77
N ILE A 147 -4.61 24.94 -14.81
CA ILE A 147 -4.93 24.56 -16.20
C ILE A 147 -4.15 23.30 -16.59
N ASP A 148 -2.85 23.26 -16.30
CA ASP A 148 -2.00 22.11 -16.62
C ASP A 148 -2.36 20.87 -15.79
N VAL A 149 -2.72 21.04 -14.52
CA VAL A 149 -3.22 19.95 -13.68
C VAL A 149 -4.47 19.32 -14.28
N LEU A 150 -5.47 20.13 -14.62
CA LEU A 150 -6.74 19.66 -15.18
C LEU A 150 -6.56 19.06 -16.57
N LYS A 151 -5.69 19.62 -17.41
CA LYS A 151 -5.49 19.13 -18.78
C LYS A 151 -4.64 17.88 -18.88
N TYR A 152 -3.64 17.76 -18.02
CA TYR A 152 -2.59 16.76 -18.21
C TYR A 152 -2.46 15.83 -16.99
N ILE A 153 -2.55 16.32 -15.76
CA ILE A 153 -2.00 15.56 -14.63
C ILE A 153 -3.05 14.77 -13.86
N PHE A 154 -4.21 15.36 -13.58
CA PHE A 154 -5.20 14.84 -12.62
C PHE A 154 -5.66 13.39 -12.89
N TRP A 155 -5.82 13.01 -14.15
CA TRP A 155 -6.26 11.67 -14.56
C TRP A 155 -5.16 10.62 -14.60
N HIS A 156 -3.92 11.04 -14.45
CA HIS A 156 -2.75 10.19 -14.69
C HIS A 156 -1.91 9.98 -13.44
N LEU A 157 -2.34 10.53 -12.30
CA LEU A 157 -1.75 10.24 -11.01
C LEU A 157 -2.24 8.89 -10.47
N ASP A 158 -1.35 8.17 -9.79
CA ASP A 158 -1.68 6.92 -9.12
C ASP A 158 -2.49 7.17 -7.83
N ASP A 159 -2.19 8.28 -7.14
CA ASP A 159 -2.90 8.80 -5.96
C ASP A 159 -3.02 10.34 -6.02
N ASN A 160 -4.25 10.84 -5.91
CA ASN A 160 -4.59 12.27 -5.96
C ASN A 160 -4.63 12.96 -4.59
N THR A 161 -4.49 12.24 -3.48
CA THR A 161 -4.71 12.77 -2.12
C THR A 161 -3.85 14.00 -1.81
N ASN A 162 -2.54 13.92 -2.04
CA ASN A 162 -1.63 15.04 -1.79
C ASN A 162 -1.87 16.23 -2.74
N LEU A 163 -2.19 15.96 -4.00
CA LEU A 163 -2.53 17.00 -4.97
C LEU A 163 -3.79 17.76 -4.52
N LEU A 164 -4.85 17.03 -4.15
CA LEU A 164 -6.10 17.61 -3.67
C LEU A 164 -5.87 18.44 -2.43
N TYR A 165 -5.09 17.94 -1.47
CA TYR A 165 -4.76 18.68 -0.26
C TYR A 165 -4.08 20.01 -0.59
N ASN A 166 -3.00 19.98 -1.38
CA ASN A 166 -2.23 21.16 -1.74
C ASN A 166 -3.07 22.15 -2.59
N MET A 167 -3.93 21.64 -3.47
CA MET A 167 -4.85 22.47 -4.24
C MET A 167 -5.89 23.14 -3.32
N CYS A 168 -6.47 22.43 -2.37
CA CYS A 168 -7.44 23.00 -1.42
C CYS A 168 -6.80 24.13 -0.61
N GLU A 169 -5.61 23.91 -0.02
CA GLU A 169 -4.90 24.96 0.71
C GLU A 169 -4.58 26.17 -0.18
N SER A 170 -4.14 25.94 -1.42
CA SER A 170 -3.81 27.02 -2.34
C SER A 170 -5.05 27.81 -2.79
N ILE A 171 -6.18 27.13 -3.02
CA ILE A 171 -7.44 27.79 -3.39
C ILE A 171 -7.97 28.54 -2.17
N GLN A 172 -7.92 27.97 -0.96
CA GLN A 172 -8.32 28.64 0.28
C GLN A 172 -7.53 29.93 0.51
N ALA A 173 -6.21 29.90 0.31
CA ALA A 173 -5.35 31.06 0.47
C ALA A 173 -5.58 32.15 -0.59
N CYS A 174 -5.96 31.77 -1.83
CA CYS A 174 -6.19 32.72 -2.91
C CYS A 174 -7.25 32.22 -3.92
N PRO A 175 -8.56 32.29 -3.58
CA PRO A 175 -9.62 31.74 -4.42
C PRO A 175 -9.66 32.37 -5.81
N GLU A 176 -9.36 33.66 -5.89
CA GLU A 176 -9.36 34.44 -7.13
C GLU A 176 -8.38 33.89 -8.18
N GLU A 177 -7.22 33.34 -7.79
CA GLU A 177 -6.29 32.75 -8.75
C GLU A 177 -6.86 31.52 -9.45
N PHE A 178 -7.69 30.74 -8.75
CA PHE A 178 -8.43 29.64 -9.34
C PHE A 178 -9.59 30.16 -10.21
N LEU A 179 -10.33 31.16 -9.75
CA LEU A 179 -11.46 31.73 -10.50
C LEU A 179 -11.01 32.40 -11.81
N LYS A 180 -9.81 32.97 -11.85
CA LYS A 180 -9.18 33.52 -13.06
C LYS A 180 -9.06 32.52 -14.21
N ILE A 181 -9.10 31.21 -13.95
CA ILE A 181 -9.15 30.18 -15.00
C ILE A 181 -10.37 30.39 -15.90
N PHE A 182 -11.43 31.01 -15.38
CA PHE A 182 -12.71 31.17 -16.05
C PHE A 182 -13.07 32.61 -16.47
N GLU A 183 -12.27 33.61 -16.10
CA GLU A 183 -12.57 35.04 -16.33
C GLU A 183 -12.53 35.49 -17.82
N ASN A 184 -12.17 34.63 -18.76
CA ASN A 184 -12.11 34.99 -20.19
C ASN A 184 -13.45 34.89 -20.94
N ASP A 185 -14.56 34.51 -20.27
CA ASP A 185 -15.85 34.17 -20.92
C ASP A 185 -17.01 35.13 -20.64
N THR A 186 -16.83 36.18 -19.84
CA THR A 186 -17.96 37.01 -19.34
C THR A 186 -18.13 38.38 -20.03
N GLY A 187 -17.40 38.65 -21.10
CA GLY A 187 -17.56 39.88 -21.89
C GLY A 187 -18.70 39.81 -22.90
N ASP A 188 -19.91 40.23 -22.49
CA ASP A 188 -21.08 40.65 -23.29
C ASP A 188 -21.37 39.93 -24.64
N LYS A 189 -22.46 39.14 -24.62
CA LYS A 189 -23.07 38.31 -25.69
C LYS A 189 -22.39 36.96 -25.90
N ALA A 190 -22.73 36.03 -25.01
CA ALA A 190 -22.58 34.59 -25.16
C ALA A 190 -23.19 34.11 -26.50
N ASN A 191 -22.35 34.02 -27.52
CA ASN A 191 -22.49 33.01 -28.56
C ASN A 191 -21.68 31.80 -28.07
N PRO A 192 -22.30 30.64 -27.77
CA PRO A 192 -21.59 29.42 -27.35
C PRO A 192 -20.61 28.87 -28.40
N SER A 193 -20.53 29.52 -29.57
CA SER A 193 -19.73 29.09 -30.72
C SER A 193 -18.36 29.77 -30.83
N LEU A 194 -17.92 30.51 -29.81
CA LEU A 194 -16.63 31.20 -29.79
C LEU A 194 -15.85 30.91 -28.50
N LEU A 195 -15.76 29.63 -28.15
CA LEU A 195 -14.59 29.11 -27.44
C LEU A 195 -13.35 29.60 -28.19
N CYS A 196 -12.51 30.32 -27.46
CA CYS A 196 -11.31 31.00 -27.90
C CYS A 196 -10.54 30.26 -29.02
N ASN A 197 -10.19 30.99 -30.09
CA ASN A 197 -9.18 30.66 -31.09
C ASN A 197 -7.74 30.62 -30.50
N CYS A 198 -7.56 29.99 -29.33
CA CYS A 198 -6.39 29.14 -29.16
C CYS A 198 -6.69 27.88 -29.97
N ASP A 199 -5.75 27.33 -30.73
CA ASP A 199 -5.93 26.11 -31.53
C ASP A 199 -6.24 24.86 -30.66
N ILE A 200 -7.39 24.85 -29.98
CA ILE A 200 -8.00 23.73 -29.26
C ILE A 200 -8.52 22.68 -30.27
N ASN A 201 -8.65 23.06 -31.54
CA ASN A 201 -9.07 22.18 -32.63
C ASN A 201 -8.06 21.08 -33.04
N SER A 202 -6.96 20.88 -32.31
CA SER A 202 -6.05 19.75 -32.56
C SER A 202 -5.82 18.80 -31.38
N CYS A 203 -6.40 19.06 -30.21
CA CYS A 203 -6.46 18.09 -29.12
C CYS A 203 -7.75 18.29 -28.31
N ASN A 204 -8.70 17.37 -28.50
CA ASN A 204 -9.93 17.19 -27.70
C ASN A 204 -9.61 16.88 -26.22
N CYS A 205 -8.93 17.77 -25.50
CA CYS A 205 -8.62 17.56 -24.09
C CYS A 205 -9.82 18.00 -23.23
N ASP A 206 -10.53 17.00 -22.70
CA ASP A 206 -10.99 16.73 -21.32
C ASP A 206 -11.00 17.85 -20.24
N PHE A 207 -10.80 19.16 -20.50
CA PHE A 207 -10.74 20.16 -19.42
C PHE A 207 -12.05 20.25 -18.61
N GLU A 208 -13.19 20.34 -19.28
CA GLU A 208 -14.50 20.34 -18.61
C GLU A 208 -14.73 19.04 -17.84
N ARG A 209 -14.39 17.90 -18.45
CA ARG A 209 -14.50 16.58 -17.83
C ARG A 209 -13.56 16.43 -16.63
N SER A 210 -12.35 16.95 -16.69
CA SER A 210 -11.39 16.97 -15.58
C SER A 210 -11.85 17.89 -14.46
N LEU A 211 -12.51 19.00 -14.79
CA LEU A 211 -13.10 19.88 -13.78
C LEU A 211 -14.30 19.22 -13.10
N GLU A 212 -15.15 18.54 -13.87
CA GLU A 212 -16.23 17.70 -13.34
C GLU A 212 -15.67 16.62 -12.43
N SER A 213 -14.65 15.88 -12.85
CA SER A 213 -14.05 14.84 -12.01
C SER A 213 -13.24 15.39 -10.84
N LEU A 214 -12.63 16.58 -10.95
CA LEU A 214 -12.09 17.27 -9.78
C LEU A 214 -13.20 17.56 -8.78
N ARG A 215 -14.36 18.04 -9.22
CA ARG A 215 -15.52 18.25 -8.33
C ARG A 215 -16.01 16.95 -7.72
N GLU A 216 -16.15 15.89 -8.51
CA GLU A 216 -16.57 14.58 -8.03
C GLU A 216 -15.61 14.08 -6.94
N VAL A 217 -14.30 14.18 -7.18
CA VAL A 217 -13.28 13.74 -6.23
C VAL A 217 -13.22 14.64 -4.99
N MET A 218 -13.35 15.96 -5.13
CA MET A 218 -13.49 16.90 -4.02
C MET A 218 -14.69 16.53 -3.14
N ASN A 219 -15.85 16.30 -3.75
CA ASN A 219 -17.09 15.92 -3.06
C ASN A 219 -17.00 14.51 -2.45
N PHE A 220 -16.22 13.61 -3.05
CA PHE A 220 -16.02 12.25 -2.56
C PHE A 220 -15.03 12.19 -1.37
N GLN A 221 -13.94 12.95 -1.42
CA GLN A 221 -12.78 12.81 -0.52
C GLN A 221 -12.59 13.96 0.47
N VAL A 222 -13.13 15.15 0.23
CA VAL A 222 -12.84 16.33 1.07
C VAL A 222 -14.02 16.67 1.98
N LYS A 223 -13.72 16.98 3.25
CA LYS A 223 -14.65 17.51 4.26
C LYS A 223 -14.02 18.76 4.86
N CYS A 224 -14.74 19.87 4.90
CA CYS A 224 -14.29 21.05 5.64
C CYS A 224 -15.22 21.31 6.84
N GLU A 225 -14.62 21.43 8.02
CA GLU A 225 -15.26 21.83 9.26
C GLU A 225 -15.06 23.34 9.40
N LEU A 226 -16.16 24.09 9.44
CA LEU A 226 -16.12 25.54 9.49
C LEU A 226 -16.34 25.99 10.93
N THR A 227 -15.39 26.75 11.46
CA THR A 227 -15.44 27.25 12.83
C THR A 227 -15.84 28.72 12.88
N ASP A 228 -16.47 29.13 13.97
CA ASP A 228 -16.63 30.55 14.28
C ASP A 228 -15.38 31.10 15.01
N ASN A 229 -15.45 32.37 15.43
CA ASN A 229 -14.37 33.05 16.16
C ASN A 229 -14.02 32.40 17.51
N ALA A 230 -14.84 31.46 18.01
CA ALA A 230 -14.62 30.72 19.25
C ALA A 230 -14.05 29.31 19.02
N GLU A 231 -13.63 28.98 17.79
CA GLU A 231 -13.14 27.66 17.37
C GLU A 231 -14.18 26.53 17.49
N GLU A 232 -15.45 26.86 17.71
CA GLU A 232 -16.55 25.89 17.70
C GLU A 232 -16.95 25.58 16.26
N ILE A 233 -17.15 24.30 15.94
CA ILE A 233 -17.60 23.86 14.62
C ILE A 233 -19.08 24.21 14.48
N VAL A 234 -19.37 25.21 13.65
CA VAL A 234 -20.73 25.73 13.44
C VAL A 234 -21.37 25.23 12.14
N ALA A 235 -20.55 24.76 11.21
CA ALA A 235 -21.01 24.17 9.96
C ALA A 235 -20.00 23.17 9.39
N VAL A 236 -20.47 22.32 8.49
CA VAL A 236 -19.63 21.36 7.75
C VAL A 236 -20.04 21.37 6.28
N VAL A 237 -19.06 21.45 5.38
CA VAL A 237 -19.29 21.30 3.93
C VAL A 237 -18.66 20.03 3.39
N TYR A 238 -19.37 19.38 2.48
CA TYR A 238 -19.00 18.07 1.92
C TYR A 238 -19.80 17.75 0.66
N GLY A 239 -19.48 16.63 0.00
CA GLY A 239 -20.25 16.08 -1.12
C GLY A 239 -21.28 15.02 -0.75
N LYS A 240 -22.31 14.85 -1.59
CA LYS A 240 -23.43 13.93 -1.30
C LYS A 240 -22.97 12.46 -1.18
N ASP A 241 -22.04 12.06 -2.05
CA ASP A 241 -21.49 10.70 -2.12
C ASP A 241 -20.09 10.64 -1.48
N ARG A 242 -20.00 10.71 -0.15
CA ARG A 242 -18.70 10.72 0.56
C ARG A 242 -18.12 9.34 0.85
N CYS A 243 -16.78 9.25 0.85
CA CYS A 243 -16.05 8.08 1.33
C CYS A 243 -15.73 8.14 2.84
N ASP A 244 -15.39 6.99 3.44
CA ASP A 244 -15.04 6.91 4.87
C ASP A 244 -13.64 7.50 5.20
N LYS A 245 -12.75 7.58 4.20
CA LYS A 245 -11.38 8.11 4.35
C LYS A 245 -11.30 9.50 3.74
N GLN A 246 -11.63 10.51 4.53
CA GLN A 246 -11.69 11.89 4.05
C GLN A 246 -10.45 12.70 4.42
N ILE A 247 -10.09 13.64 3.56
CA ILE A 247 -9.20 14.76 3.87
C ILE A 247 -10.05 15.78 4.64
N ILE A 248 -9.67 16.07 5.89
CA ILE A 248 -10.40 16.99 6.76
C ILE A 248 -9.63 18.31 6.82
N PHE A 249 -10.32 19.40 6.48
CA PHE A 249 -9.86 20.77 6.70
C PHE A 249 -10.66 21.41 7.82
N THR A 250 -10.02 22.30 8.58
CA THR A 250 -10.68 23.14 9.56
C THR A 250 -10.35 24.58 9.24
N GLU A 251 -11.36 25.39 8.96
CA GLU A 251 -11.18 26.78 8.51
C GLU A 251 -12.20 27.69 9.20
N SER A 252 -11.82 28.96 9.40
CA SER A 252 -12.79 29.96 9.88
C SER A 252 -13.87 30.19 8.82
N PHE A 253 -15.13 30.22 9.27
CA PHE A 253 -16.28 30.44 8.40
C PHE A 253 -16.16 31.75 7.60
N GLU A 254 -15.67 32.83 8.24
CA GLU A 254 -15.51 34.15 7.61
C GLU A 254 -14.48 34.15 6.46
N TYR A 255 -13.47 33.28 6.54
CA TYR A 255 -12.38 33.22 5.56
C TYR A 255 -12.53 32.06 4.58
N PHE A 256 -13.66 31.36 4.59
CA PHE A 256 -13.85 30.18 3.76
C PHE A 256 -13.97 30.55 2.27
N GLY A 257 -12.99 30.12 1.47
CA GLY A 257 -12.73 30.64 0.13
C GLY A 257 -13.22 29.77 -1.02
N PHE A 258 -13.58 28.52 -0.79
CA PHE A 258 -13.84 27.54 -1.86
C PHE A 258 -15.14 26.74 -1.72
N GLY A 259 -16.14 27.33 -1.04
CA GLY A 259 -17.47 26.72 -0.85
C GLY A 259 -18.21 26.33 -2.12
N PHE A 260 -17.87 26.92 -3.26
CA PHE A 260 -18.48 26.64 -4.56
C PHE A 260 -18.23 25.22 -5.11
N PHE A 261 -17.28 24.48 -4.55
CA PHE A 261 -17.02 23.07 -4.90
C PHE A 261 -18.00 22.08 -4.28
N PHE A 262 -18.62 22.43 -3.14
CA PHE A 262 -19.33 21.46 -2.32
C PHE A 262 -20.81 21.36 -2.67
N GLU A 263 -21.34 20.15 -2.58
CA GLU A 263 -22.75 19.87 -2.84
C GLU A 263 -23.63 19.99 -1.60
N CYS A 264 -23.05 20.00 -0.39
CA CYS A 264 -23.77 20.05 0.86
C CYS A 264 -23.15 21.06 1.84
N LEU A 265 -24.02 21.81 2.51
CA LEU A 265 -23.72 22.62 3.69
C LEU A 265 -24.60 22.13 4.83
N ASP A 266 -24.02 21.56 5.87
CA ASP A 266 -24.69 21.13 7.10
C ASP A 266 -24.43 22.17 8.19
N ILE A 267 -25.48 22.77 8.71
CA ILE A 267 -25.40 23.96 9.56
C ILE A 267 -26.49 23.96 10.62
N GLU A 268 -26.16 24.43 11.83
CA GLU A 268 -27.16 24.60 12.88
C GLU A 268 -28.12 25.74 12.53
N TYR A 269 -29.42 25.50 12.73
CA TYR A 269 -30.48 26.47 12.44
C TYR A 269 -30.24 27.82 13.15
N CYS A 270 -29.90 27.79 14.44
CA CYS A 270 -29.64 28.99 15.24
C CYS A 270 -28.49 29.83 14.66
N TYR A 271 -27.42 29.17 14.18
CA TYR A 271 -26.28 29.86 13.60
C TYR A 271 -26.62 30.46 12.24
N LEU A 272 -27.30 29.70 11.36
CA LEU A 272 -27.76 30.19 10.06
C LEU A 272 -28.70 31.39 10.21
N ARG A 273 -29.65 31.33 11.15
CA ARG A 273 -30.58 32.42 11.44
C ARG A 273 -29.84 33.73 11.77
N ASN A 274 -28.81 33.64 12.61
CA ASN A 274 -28.08 34.82 13.08
C ASN A 274 -27.05 35.34 12.06
N ASN A 275 -26.63 34.51 11.10
CA ASN A 275 -25.51 34.80 10.19
C ASN A 275 -25.86 34.59 8.70
N VAL A 276 -27.14 34.65 8.32
CA VAL A 276 -27.59 34.33 6.95
C VAL A 276 -26.92 35.21 5.88
N ASP A 277 -26.62 36.47 6.20
CA ASP A 277 -25.90 37.39 5.31
C ASP A 277 -24.43 36.99 5.13
N LEU A 278 -23.74 36.61 6.21
CA LEU A 278 -22.35 36.12 6.13
C LEU A 278 -22.28 34.85 5.26
N ILE A 279 -23.23 33.94 5.46
CA ILE A 279 -23.31 32.69 4.70
C ILE A 279 -23.62 32.98 3.23
N TYR A 280 -24.50 33.95 2.97
CA TYR A 280 -24.77 34.41 1.62
C TYR A 280 -23.52 34.94 0.91
N GLU A 281 -22.67 35.70 1.60
CA GLU A 281 -21.41 36.22 1.04
C GLU A 281 -20.39 35.10 0.76
N VAL A 282 -20.21 34.16 1.71
CA VAL A 282 -19.27 33.03 1.58
C VAL A 282 -19.63 32.12 0.40
N PHE A 283 -20.93 31.87 0.21
CA PHE A 283 -21.45 31.03 -0.87
C PHE A 283 -21.96 31.83 -2.06
N HIS A 284 -21.70 33.15 -2.12
CA HIS A 284 -22.27 34.03 -3.15
C HIS A 284 -21.99 33.50 -4.56
N ASN A 285 -22.89 33.79 -5.49
CA ASN A 285 -22.91 33.18 -6.82
C ASN A 285 -21.59 33.40 -7.57
N ARG A 286 -20.75 32.37 -7.62
CA ARG A 286 -19.56 32.33 -8.48
C ARG A 286 -19.92 31.60 -9.76
N PRO A 287 -19.34 31.99 -10.91
CA PRO A 287 -19.48 31.18 -12.11
C PRO A 287 -19.06 29.76 -11.70
N TYR A 288 -19.90 28.77 -11.97
CA TYR A 288 -19.69 27.36 -11.61
C TYR A 288 -19.92 26.91 -10.16
N ASN A 289 -20.78 27.58 -9.40
CA ASN A 289 -21.30 26.96 -8.17
C ASN A 289 -21.87 25.57 -8.45
N THR A 290 -21.41 24.59 -7.67
CA THR A 290 -22.03 23.28 -7.62
C THR A 290 -23.45 23.42 -7.04
N LYS A 291 -24.37 22.54 -7.46
CA LYS A 291 -25.71 22.50 -6.89
C LYS A 291 -25.63 22.21 -5.39
N LEU A 292 -25.90 23.23 -4.59
CA LEU A 292 -25.77 23.18 -3.14
C LEU A 292 -27.09 22.74 -2.51
N THR A 293 -27.01 21.78 -1.61
CA THR A 293 -28.07 21.40 -0.68
C THR A 293 -27.72 21.91 0.70
N ILE A 294 -28.56 22.80 1.24
CA ILE A 294 -28.39 23.30 2.60
C ILE A 294 -29.16 22.38 3.54
N MET A 295 -28.50 21.79 4.52
CA MET A 295 -29.07 20.99 5.58
C MET A 295 -29.07 21.81 6.87
N MET A 296 -30.25 22.22 7.30
CA MET A 296 -30.43 22.98 8.54
C MET A 296 -30.83 22.02 9.65
N VAL A 297 -29.99 21.85 10.65
CA VAL A 297 -30.29 20.99 11.80
C VAL A 297 -31.02 21.82 12.86
N ASP A 298 -32.19 21.35 13.28
CA ASP A 298 -33.04 22.01 14.26
C ASP A 298 -33.47 21.05 15.37
N ASP A 299 -33.10 21.37 16.61
CA ASP A 299 -33.43 20.60 17.80
C ASP A 299 -34.73 21.13 18.42
N ARG A 300 -35.82 20.34 18.32
CA ARG A 300 -37.12 20.71 18.89
C ARG A 300 -37.62 19.73 19.94
N PRO A 301 -38.34 20.21 20.97
CA PRO A 301 -38.96 19.31 21.94
C PRO A 301 -40.13 18.54 21.31
N ILE A 302 -40.30 17.27 21.71
CA ILE A 302 -41.29 16.34 21.13
C ILE A 302 -42.73 16.86 21.12
N HIS A 303 -43.12 17.70 22.09
CA HIS A 303 -44.48 18.21 22.19
C HIS A 303 -44.84 19.16 21.04
N GLU A 304 -43.86 19.88 20.49
CA GLU A 304 -44.02 20.70 19.27
C GLU A 304 -44.10 19.82 18.01
N LEU A 305 -43.40 18.68 18.02
CA LEU A 305 -43.37 17.75 16.89
C LEU A 305 -44.59 16.82 16.83
N LYS A 306 -45.46 16.82 17.84
CA LYS A 306 -46.66 15.97 17.86
C LYS A 306 -47.57 16.18 16.64
N ALA A 307 -47.68 17.41 16.14
CA ALA A 307 -48.46 17.70 14.93
C ALA A 307 -47.78 17.15 13.66
N ALA A 308 -46.45 17.26 13.60
CA ALA A 308 -45.62 16.76 12.50
C ALA A 308 -45.66 15.22 12.36
N LEU A 309 -45.95 14.53 13.46
CA LEU A 309 -46.18 13.09 13.47
C LEU A 309 -47.38 12.74 12.57
N ASN A 310 -48.48 13.50 12.62
CA ASN A 310 -49.67 13.29 11.78
C ASN A 310 -49.55 13.89 10.35
N GLU A 311 -48.36 13.79 9.76
CA GLU A 311 -47.99 14.22 8.39
C GLU A 311 -48.03 15.73 8.08
N LYS A 312 -48.53 16.57 8.99
CA LYS A 312 -48.55 18.03 8.83
C LYS A 312 -47.43 18.68 9.64
N TYR A 313 -46.27 18.85 9.02
CA TYR A 313 -45.25 19.76 9.54
C TYR A 313 -45.41 21.12 8.87
N THR A 314 -45.52 22.17 9.69
CA THR A 314 -45.51 23.55 9.22
C THR A 314 -44.28 24.21 9.83
N PRO A 315 -43.31 24.66 9.01
CA PRO A 315 -42.22 25.50 9.50
C PRO A 315 -42.79 26.73 10.21
N ASP A 316 -42.13 27.18 11.27
CA ASP A 316 -42.53 28.43 11.93
C ASP A 316 -42.17 29.66 11.07
N GLU A 317 -42.62 30.84 11.51
CA GLU A 317 -42.41 32.10 10.80
C GLU A 317 -40.91 32.42 10.61
N ASP A 318 -40.07 32.05 11.58
CA ASP A 318 -38.62 32.30 11.53
C ASP A 318 -37.94 31.45 10.45
N PHE A 319 -38.33 30.18 10.28
CA PHE A 319 -37.88 29.37 9.13
C PHE A 319 -38.31 29.97 7.80
N MET A 320 -39.54 30.46 7.72
CA MET A 320 -40.06 31.06 6.50
C MET A 320 -39.31 32.35 6.14
N GLU A 321 -38.83 33.12 7.11
CA GLU A 321 -37.98 34.29 6.89
C GLU A 321 -36.65 33.92 6.21
N ILE A 322 -35.96 32.88 6.71
CA ILE A 322 -34.70 32.38 6.12
C ILE A 322 -34.94 31.84 4.70
N LEU A 323 -36.02 31.11 4.47
CA LEU A 323 -36.37 30.59 3.15
C LEU A 323 -36.76 31.70 2.15
N GLN A 324 -37.19 32.86 2.64
CA GLN A 324 -37.47 34.04 1.82
C GLN A 324 -36.24 34.93 1.59
N HIS A 325 -35.13 34.69 2.29
CA HIS A 325 -33.88 35.41 2.11
C HIS A 325 -33.33 35.27 0.67
N ASN A 326 -32.53 36.25 0.22
CA ASN A 326 -31.95 36.24 -1.14
C ASN A 326 -31.02 35.04 -1.37
N PHE A 327 -30.41 34.51 -0.32
CA PHE A 327 -29.57 33.32 -0.39
C PHE A 327 -30.34 32.08 -0.83
N SER A 328 -31.48 31.81 -0.22
CA SER A 328 -32.36 30.66 -0.53
C SER A 328 -32.97 30.72 -1.94
N LYS A 329 -32.92 31.89 -2.59
CA LYS A 329 -33.46 32.15 -3.94
C LYS A 329 -32.41 32.02 -5.06
N GLN A 330 -31.15 31.74 -4.73
CA GLN A 330 -30.11 31.62 -5.75
C GLN A 330 -30.30 30.35 -6.59
N GLU A 331 -30.00 30.42 -7.89
CA GLU A 331 -30.23 29.31 -8.83
C GLU A 331 -29.41 28.05 -8.54
N TYR A 332 -28.25 28.19 -7.88
CA TYR A 332 -27.40 27.07 -7.49
C TYR A 332 -27.86 26.38 -6.19
N ILE A 333 -28.79 26.96 -5.43
CA ILE A 333 -29.42 26.28 -4.30
C ILE A 333 -30.44 25.28 -4.86
N GLU A 334 -30.07 24.01 -4.87
CA GLU A 334 -30.94 22.95 -5.38
C GLU A 334 -32.06 22.63 -4.39
N ASN A 335 -31.75 22.64 -3.10
CA ASN A 335 -32.65 22.20 -2.06
C ASN A 335 -32.24 22.78 -0.71
N VAL A 336 -33.23 23.13 0.10
CA VAL A 336 -33.04 23.39 1.52
C VAL A 336 -33.76 22.30 2.30
N ILE A 337 -32.99 21.53 3.06
CA ILE A 337 -33.47 20.42 3.89
C ILE A 337 -33.54 20.92 5.32
N ILE A 338 -34.74 20.96 5.88
CA ILE A 338 -34.95 21.17 7.31
C ILE A 338 -34.88 19.81 7.98
N ASP A 339 -33.80 19.55 8.71
CA ASP A 339 -33.58 18.30 9.43
C ASP A 339 -33.94 18.50 10.91
N VAL A 340 -35.21 18.23 11.20
CA VAL A 340 -35.77 18.43 12.54
C VAL A 340 -35.51 17.19 13.35
N GLN A 341 -34.89 17.35 14.52
CA GLN A 341 -34.61 16.25 15.42
C GLN A 341 -35.04 16.53 16.85
N TYR A 342 -35.44 15.46 17.52
CA TYR A 342 -35.66 15.38 18.94
C TYR A 342 -34.83 14.23 19.47
N ALA A 343 -34.05 14.47 20.51
CA ALA A 343 -33.34 13.44 21.24
C ALA A 343 -33.40 13.73 22.74
N ILE A 344 -33.87 12.74 23.52
CA ILE A 344 -33.74 12.81 24.97
C ILE A 344 -32.31 12.38 25.35
N TYR A 345 -31.49 13.33 25.78
CA TYR A 345 -30.20 13.06 26.41
C TYR A 345 -30.39 12.82 27.91
N THR A 346 -31.05 11.72 28.31
CA THR A 346 -31.11 11.36 29.73
C THR A 346 -30.63 9.94 29.98
N GLY A 347 -29.66 9.83 30.89
CA GLY A 347 -29.04 8.57 31.32
C GLY A 347 -29.85 7.76 32.32
N ASP A 348 -30.92 8.30 32.92
CA ASP A 348 -31.61 7.62 34.01
C ASP A 348 -33.12 7.91 34.03
N SER A 349 -33.92 7.06 33.40
CA SER A 349 -35.00 6.32 34.08
C SER A 349 -35.67 5.38 33.09
N PRO A 350 -35.79 4.07 33.39
CA PRO A 350 -36.68 3.20 32.66
C PRO A 350 -38.12 3.50 33.10
N LEU A 351 -38.87 4.22 32.27
CA LEU A 351 -40.33 4.27 32.36
C LEU A 351 -40.86 2.88 31.94
N HIS A 352 -40.70 1.88 32.79
CA HIS A 352 -41.43 0.62 32.68
C HIS A 352 -42.89 0.93 33.02
N ASN A 353 -43.79 0.83 32.04
CA ASN A 353 -45.23 1.20 32.06
C ASN A 353 -45.59 2.54 31.40
N VAL A 354 -45.12 2.76 30.17
CA VAL A 354 -45.69 3.79 29.31
C VAL A 354 -47.02 3.29 28.73
N GLU A 355 -48.12 3.96 29.07
CA GLU A 355 -49.45 3.69 28.49
C GLU A 355 -49.67 4.40 27.14
N TYR A 356 -48.96 5.50 26.87
CA TYR A 356 -49.18 6.31 25.67
C TYR A 356 -48.11 6.06 24.60
N PRO A 357 -48.47 5.74 23.34
CA PRO A 357 -47.50 5.42 22.29
C PRO A 357 -46.44 6.49 22.00
N TYR A 358 -46.70 7.76 22.34
CA TYR A 358 -45.74 8.85 22.17
C TYR A 358 -44.67 8.89 23.24
N ASP A 359 -44.92 8.40 24.47
CA ASP A 359 -43.88 8.40 25.51
C ASP A 359 -42.85 7.28 25.28
N CYS A 360 -43.14 6.36 24.35
CA CYS A 360 -42.18 5.39 23.82
C CYS A 360 -41.14 6.01 22.87
N ILE A 361 -41.32 7.25 22.38
CA ILE A 361 -40.41 7.89 21.42
C ILE A 361 -39.26 8.57 22.17
N LYS A 362 -38.05 8.00 22.11
CA LYS A 362 -36.82 8.61 22.64
C LYS A 362 -36.08 9.48 21.63
N GLY A 363 -36.40 9.31 20.35
CA GLY A 363 -35.87 10.17 19.31
C GLY A 363 -36.73 10.17 18.06
N LEU A 364 -36.84 11.33 17.44
CA LEU A 364 -37.56 11.53 16.18
C LEU A 364 -36.66 12.38 15.30
N LYS A 365 -36.49 11.98 14.05
CA LYS A 365 -35.76 12.76 13.07
C LYS A 365 -36.49 12.67 11.74
N PHE A 366 -36.77 13.79 11.11
CA PHE A 366 -37.35 13.80 9.77
C PHE A 366 -36.86 15.00 9.01
N SER A 367 -36.92 14.87 7.69
CA SER A 367 -36.45 15.92 6.81
C SER A 367 -37.60 16.44 5.96
N VAL A 368 -37.65 17.75 5.79
CA VAL A 368 -38.59 18.41 4.86
C VAL A 368 -37.78 19.19 3.86
N ASP A 369 -38.04 18.95 2.59
CA ASP A 369 -37.37 19.64 1.50
C ASP A 369 -38.13 20.91 1.13
N PHE A 370 -37.38 21.95 0.78
CA PHE A 370 -37.89 23.14 0.13
C PHE A 370 -37.19 23.28 -1.22
N LYS A 371 -37.95 23.07 -2.30
CA LYS A 371 -37.46 23.10 -3.68
C LYS A 371 -38.27 24.06 -4.51
N ASN A 372 -37.60 24.93 -5.28
CA ASN A 372 -38.24 25.91 -6.15
C ASN A 372 -39.29 26.79 -5.43
N GLY A 373 -39.06 27.14 -4.17
CA GLY A 373 -40.01 27.95 -3.39
C GLY A 373 -41.19 27.16 -2.79
N GLU A 374 -41.23 25.84 -2.94
CA GLU A 374 -42.32 24.99 -2.46
C GLU A 374 -41.87 23.94 -1.44
N LEU A 375 -42.61 23.85 -0.33
CA LEU A 375 -42.43 22.84 0.69
C LEU A 375 -42.89 21.48 0.15
N GLN A 376 -41.99 20.50 0.17
CA GLN A 376 -42.25 19.14 -0.25
C GLN A 376 -42.79 18.29 0.92
N PRO A 377 -43.41 17.14 0.65
CA PRO A 377 -43.82 16.21 1.70
C PRO A 377 -42.65 15.74 2.57
N LYS A 378 -42.93 15.49 3.85
CA LYS A 378 -42.00 14.89 4.81
C LYS A 378 -41.39 13.60 4.25
N ARG A 379 -40.07 13.45 4.36
CA ARG A 379 -39.35 12.23 3.95
C ARG A 379 -38.37 11.74 5.01
N ASP A 380 -37.87 10.53 4.80
CA ASP A 380 -36.83 9.86 5.60
C ASP A 380 -37.06 9.91 7.12
N THR A 381 -38.31 9.73 7.54
CA THR A 381 -38.69 9.75 8.97
C THR A 381 -38.00 8.60 9.70
N LYS A 382 -37.12 8.95 10.65
CA LYS A 382 -36.40 8.05 11.55
C LYS A 382 -36.99 8.17 12.94
N ILE A 383 -37.36 7.05 13.53
CA ILE A 383 -37.93 7.04 14.88
C ILE A 383 -37.17 6.04 15.74
N ARG A 384 -36.81 6.47 16.95
CA ARG A 384 -36.24 5.65 18.00
C ARG A 384 -37.30 5.40 19.07
N PHE A 385 -37.74 4.14 19.16
CA PHE A 385 -38.68 3.69 20.18
C PHE A 385 -37.96 2.96 21.33
N TYR A 386 -38.63 2.98 22.48
CA TYR A 386 -38.26 2.34 23.73
C TYR A 386 -39.50 1.74 24.41
N GLY A 387 -39.34 0.64 25.15
CA GLY A 387 -40.38 0.11 26.04
C GLY A 387 -41.07 -1.14 25.52
N ASN A 388 -42.41 -1.20 25.59
CA ASN A 388 -43.16 -2.39 25.21
C ASN A 388 -43.53 -2.35 23.72
N ILE A 389 -43.18 -3.40 22.97
CA ILE A 389 -43.51 -3.54 21.55
C ILE A 389 -45.02 -3.48 21.28
N ASP A 390 -45.84 -3.96 22.22
CA ASP A 390 -47.31 -3.95 22.09
C ASP A 390 -47.90 -2.55 22.13
N THR A 391 -47.27 -1.63 22.88
CA THR A 391 -47.63 -0.21 22.88
C THR A 391 -47.09 0.48 21.62
N ILE A 392 -45.86 0.15 21.21
CA ILE A 392 -45.21 0.73 20.03
C ILE A 392 -45.97 0.41 18.74
N GLN A 393 -46.44 -0.82 18.56
CA GLN A 393 -47.17 -1.24 17.35
C GLN A 393 -48.53 -0.53 17.19
N GLN A 394 -49.11 -0.02 18.28
CA GLN A 394 -50.33 0.79 18.24
C GLN A 394 -50.06 2.22 17.75
N SER A 395 -48.79 2.64 17.71
CA SER A 395 -48.41 3.94 17.16
C SER A 395 -48.59 3.94 15.64
N PRO A 396 -49.37 4.87 15.05
CA PRO A 396 -49.47 5.00 13.60
C PRO A 396 -48.11 5.27 12.93
N MET A 397 -47.15 5.79 13.70
CA MET A 397 -45.79 6.07 13.24
C MET A 397 -44.96 4.80 12.99
N PHE A 398 -45.31 3.69 13.64
CA PHE A 398 -44.64 2.41 13.43
C PHE A 398 -44.84 1.89 11.99
N THR A 399 -45.98 2.23 11.38
CA THR A 399 -46.28 1.88 9.99
C THR A 399 -45.80 2.92 8.97
N THR A 400 -45.75 4.21 9.32
CA THR A 400 -45.41 5.28 8.37
C THR A 400 -43.94 5.69 8.37
N ALA A 401 -43.16 5.33 9.39
CA ALA A 401 -41.73 5.64 9.46
C ALA A 401 -40.95 4.97 8.33
N THR A 402 -39.97 5.68 7.79
CA THR A 402 -39.04 5.16 6.77
C THR A 402 -37.91 4.34 7.40
N HIS A 403 -37.48 4.76 8.60
CA HIS A 403 -36.45 4.10 9.38
C HIS A 403 -36.90 3.93 10.84
N ILE A 404 -36.72 2.73 11.39
CA ILE A 404 -37.08 2.43 12.78
C ILE A 404 -35.86 1.94 13.54
N GLN A 405 -35.68 2.47 14.75
CA GLN A 405 -34.77 1.97 15.76
C GLN A 405 -35.55 1.58 17.01
N LEU A 406 -35.40 0.33 17.43
CA LEU A 406 -36.00 -0.22 18.64
C LEU A 406 -34.90 -0.50 19.65
N VAL A 407 -35.06 -0.06 20.90
CA VAL A 407 -34.03 -0.16 21.94
C VAL A 407 -34.66 -0.69 23.23
N GLU A 408 -33.98 -1.62 23.91
CA GLU A 408 -34.40 -2.16 25.22
C GLU A 408 -35.83 -2.71 25.23
N LEU A 409 -36.16 -3.52 24.21
CA LEU A 409 -37.46 -4.19 24.14
C LEU A 409 -37.41 -5.60 24.77
N GLU A 410 -38.52 -6.02 25.34
CA GLU A 410 -38.79 -7.42 25.68
C GLU A 410 -39.92 -7.96 24.80
N PHE A 411 -39.66 -9.02 24.04
CA PHE A 411 -40.65 -9.72 23.23
C PHE A 411 -41.16 -10.94 24.00
N SER A 412 -42.38 -10.84 24.52
CA SER A 412 -43.04 -11.89 25.29
C SER A 412 -43.96 -12.80 24.47
N GLN A 413 -44.21 -12.45 23.20
CA GLN A 413 -45.04 -13.19 22.26
C GLN A 413 -44.39 -13.18 20.87
N ASN A 414 -44.76 -14.14 20.02
CA ASN A 414 -44.26 -14.19 18.64
C ASN A 414 -44.63 -12.90 17.92
N PHE A 415 -43.63 -12.25 17.33
CA PHE A 415 -43.81 -10.94 16.71
C PHE A 415 -43.38 -11.00 15.25
N ILE A 416 -44.15 -10.40 14.36
CA ILE A 416 -43.87 -10.39 12.92
C ILE A 416 -43.76 -8.95 12.43
N PHE A 417 -42.58 -8.60 11.96
CA PHE A 417 -42.32 -7.36 11.25
C PHE A 417 -42.72 -7.52 9.78
N CYS A 418 -43.86 -6.91 9.40
CA CYS A 418 -44.44 -7.02 8.05
C CYS A 418 -44.23 -5.78 7.16
N ASN A 419 -43.82 -4.64 7.71
CA ASN A 419 -43.72 -3.38 6.95
C ASN A 419 -42.35 -3.23 6.27
N ASP A 420 -42.34 -2.80 5.02
CA ASP A 420 -41.12 -2.51 4.26
C ASP A 420 -40.48 -1.19 4.74
N TRP A 421 -39.39 -1.30 5.49
CA TRP A 421 -38.60 -0.15 5.95
C TRP A 421 -37.32 -0.03 5.15
N LYS A 422 -36.88 1.22 4.86
CA LYS A 422 -35.51 1.41 4.36
C LYS A 422 -34.48 0.96 5.40
N SER A 423 -34.72 1.21 6.69
CA SER A 423 -33.86 0.65 7.74
C SER A 423 -34.63 0.22 8.99
N LEU A 424 -34.35 -0.99 9.48
CA LEU A 424 -34.78 -1.50 10.77
C LEU A 424 -33.55 -1.77 11.64
N LYS A 425 -33.58 -1.26 12.88
CA LYS A 425 -32.53 -1.47 13.87
C LYS A 425 -33.14 -1.94 15.18
N ILE A 426 -32.61 -2.99 15.79
CA ILE A 426 -33.01 -3.50 17.09
C ILE A 426 -31.78 -3.62 17.98
N TYR A 427 -31.82 -3.00 19.15
CA TYR A 427 -30.69 -2.91 20.07
C TYR A 427 -31.09 -3.31 21.48
N ASP A 428 -30.18 -3.99 22.18
CA ASP A 428 -30.26 -4.25 23.62
C ASP A 428 -31.59 -4.89 24.05
N SER A 429 -32.14 -5.77 23.21
CA SER A 429 -33.50 -6.33 23.36
C SER A 429 -33.47 -7.83 23.64
N VAL A 430 -34.49 -8.35 24.32
CA VAL A 430 -34.60 -9.76 24.69
C VAL A 430 -35.87 -10.37 24.11
N VAL A 431 -35.74 -11.52 23.47
CA VAL A 431 -36.85 -12.38 23.04
C VAL A 431 -36.95 -13.53 24.03
N LEU A 432 -38.10 -13.68 24.68
CA LEU A 432 -38.30 -14.71 25.71
C LEU A 432 -38.20 -16.13 25.13
N GLN A 433 -37.93 -17.10 25.99
CA GLN A 433 -37.78 -18.50 25.57
C GLN A 433 -39.06 -19.03 24.90
N GLY A 434 -38.88 -19.72 23.76
CA GLY A 434 -40.00 -20.26 22.97
C GLY A 434 -40.71 -19.23 22.08
N ILE A 435 -40.24 -17.99 22.09
CA ILE A 435 -40.73 -16.91 21.24
C ILE A 435 -39.77 -16.68 20.08
N THR A 436 -40.32 -16.41 18.91
CA THR A 436 -39.57 -16.08 17.69
C THR A 436 -40.03 -14.73 17.16
N VAL A 437 -39.06 -13.87 16.85
CA VAL A 437 -39.28 -12.61 16.12
C VAL A 437 -39.01 -12.86 14.64
N THR A 438 -40.03 -12.68 13.80
CA THR A 438 -39.92 -12.90 12.34
C THR A 438 -39.80 -11.57 11.61
N ILE A 439 -38.78 -11.41 10.78
CA ILE A 439 -38.62 -10.25 9.90
C ILE A 439 -39.00 -10.67 8.49
N LYS A 440 -40.29 -10.46 8.14
CA LYS A 440 -40.80 -10.79 6.81
C LYS A 440 -40.53 -9.69 5.79
N SER A 441 -40.38 -8.46 6.25
CA SER A 441 -40.28 -7.31 5.37
C SER A 441 -38.98 -7.27 4.57
N SER A 442 -39.07 -6.67 3.38
CA SER A 442 -37.89 -6.31 2.62
C SER A 442 -37.32 -5.03 3.23
N CYS A 443 -36.08 -5.08 3.70
CA CYS A 443 -35.39 -3.90 4.21
C CYS A 443 -34.07 -3.69 3.47
N GLU A 444 -33.78 -2.43 3.15
CA GLU A 444 -32.47 -2.08 2.58
C GLU A 444 -31.37 -2.19 3.62
N LYS A 445 -31.70 -2.01 4.91
CA LYS A 445 -30.75 -2.11 6.01
C LYS A 445 -31.37 -2.72 7.26
N LEU A 446 -30.84 -3.85 7.71
CA LEU A 446 -31.21 -4.47 8.98
C LEU A 446 -30.01 -4.48 9.92
N ARG A 447 -30.19 -4.05 11.17
CA ARG A 447 -29.18 -4.19 12.22
C ARG A 447 -29.80 -4.74 13.49
N LEU A 448 -29.28 -5.85 13.98
CA LEU A 448 -29.62 -6.40 15.29
C LEU A 448 -28.32 -6.43 16.11
N ARG A 449 -28.25 -5.73 17.24
CA ARG A 449 -27.06 -5.80 18.11
C ARG A 449 -27.45 -5.93 19.56
N ASN A 450 -26.68 -6.75 20.29
CA ASN A 450 -26.94 -7.05 21.69
C ASN A 450 -28.37 -7.59 21.93
N VAL A 451 -28.87 -8.38 20.99
CA VAL A 451 -30.21 -8.98 21.08
C VAL A 451 -30.12 -10.45 21.47
N VAL A 452 -31.01 -10.91 22.34
CA VAL A 452 -31.03 -12.30 22.81
C VAL A 452 -32.28 -13.01 22.32
N GLY A 453 -32.16 -14.26 21.88
CA GLY A 453 -33.28 -15.14 21.53
C GLY A 453 -33.40 -15.42 20.03
N ALA A 454 -34.55 -15.96 19.60
CA ALA A 454 -34.72 -16.51 18.25
C ALA A 454 -35.26 -15.47 17.25
N PHE A 455 -34.58 -15.36 16.10
CA PHE A 455 -34.97 -14.48 15.00
C PHE A 455 -35.11 -15.29 13.72
N ASN A 456 -36.26 -15.19 13.05
CA ASN A 456 -36.45 -15.75 11.72
C ASN A 456 -36.18 -14.70 10.65
N LEU A 457 -35.12 -14.95 9.86
CA LEU A 457 -34.60 -14.06 8.83
C LEU A 457 -34.77 -14.64 7.41
N SER A 458 -35.76 -15.52 7.19
CA SER A 458 -36.00 -16.26 5.92
C SER A 458 -35.96 -15.42 4.64
N ASN A 459 -36.26 -14.12 4.73
CA ASN A 459 -36.31 -13.19 3.60
C ASN A 459 -35.08 -12.28 3.50
N ILE A 460 -34.07 -12.47 4.34
CA ILE A 460 -32.88 -11.62 4.43
C ILE A 460 -31.63 -12.46 4.16
N ALA A 461 -30.94 -12.15 3.06
CA ALA A 461 -29.64 -12.74 2.72
C ALA A 461 -29.59 -14.28 2.62
N GLY A 462 -30.74 -14.97 2.49
CA GLY A 462 -30.81 -16.44 2.43
C GLY A 462 -30.62 -17.14 3.78
N LEU A 463 -30.77 -16.40 4.88
CA LEU A 463 -30.73 -16.94 6.24
C LEU A 463 -32.09 -17.49 6.66
N ASN A 464 -32.12 -18.42 7.61
CA ASN A 464 -33.35 -18.96 8.20
C ASN A 464 -33.51 -18.47 9.65
N GLU A 465 -33.93 -19.35 10.57
CA GLU A 465 -33.95 -19.05 12.00
C GLU A 465 -32.51 -19.05 12.55
N VAL A 466 -32.15 -17.96 13.21
CA VAL A 466 -30.88 -17.78 13.91
C VAL A 466 -31.15 -17.51 15.38
N THR A 467 -30.32 -18.09 16.25
CA THR A 467 -30.37 -17.81 17.69
C THR A 467 -29.28 -16.79 18.06
N MET A 468 -29.71 -15.70 18.69
CA MET A 468 -28.86 -14.58 19.08
C MET A 468 -28.60 -14.58 20.59
N SER A 469 -27.48 -13.99 20.98
CA SER A 469 -26.96 -13.85 22.33
C SER A 469 -26.62 -12.39 22.63
N LYS A 470 -26.30 -12.06 23.89
CA LYS A 470 -26.03 -10.68 24.31
C LYS A 470 -24.88 -10.00 23.55
N TYR A 471 -23.98 -10.78 22.96
CA TYR A 471 -22.84 -10.25 22.19
C TYR A 471 -23.06 -10.32 20.67
N SER A 472 -24.21 -10.85 20.25
CA SER A 472 -24.51 -11.04 18.85
C SER A 472 -24.64 -9.73 18.09
N LYS A 473 -24.14 -9.75 16.86
CA LYS A 473 -24.33 -8.68 15.88
C LYS A 473 -24.78 -9.30 14.58
N PHE A 474 -25.82 -8.72 14.02
CA PHE A 474 -26.32 -8.98 12.68
C PHE A 474 -26.42 -7.65 11.96
N GLU A 475 -25.80 -7.52 10.81
CA GLU A 475 -25.92 -6.35 9.97
C GLU A 475 -26.04 -6.77 8.50
N PHE A 476 -27.11 -6.32 7.86
CA PHE A 476 -27.35 -6.54 6.45
C PHE A 476 -27.62 -5.20 5.77
N ILE A 477 -27.00 -5.01 4.62
CA ILE A 477 -27.21 -3.86 3.74
C ILE A 477 -27.44 -4.40 2.33
N ASN A 478 -28.62 -4.13 1.77
CA ASN A 478 -28.93 -4.40 0.38
C ASN A 478 -28.49 -3.19 -0.47
N GLY A 479 -27.43 -3.36 -1.24
CA GLY A 479 -26.82 -2.30 -2.02
C GLY A 479 -27.77 -1.70 -3.08
N ARG A 480 -27.73 -0.37 -3.23
CA ARG A 480 -28.32 0.37 -4.36
C ARG A 480 -27.30 1.37 -4.89
N LYS A 481 -27.16 1.45 -6.22
CA LYS A 481 -26.39 2.40 -7.08
C LYS A 481 -24.99 2.87 -6.61
N SER A 482 -24.79 3.27 -5.35
CA SER A 482 -23.53 3.70 -4.74
C SER A 482 -23.06 2.81 -3.57
N ILE A 483 -23.95 2.06 -2.90
CA ILE A 483 -23.60 1.22 -1.73
C ILE A 483 -23.46 -0.23 -2.15
N THR A 484 -22.35 -0.88 -1.79
CA THR A 484 -22.15 -2.32 -2.00
C THR A 484 -22.98 -3.12 -1.00
N SER A 485 -23.61 -4.20 -1.46
CA SER A 485 -24.34 -5.10 -0.57
C SER A 485 -23.39 -5.74 0.43
N SER A 486 -23.78 -5.79 1.70
CA SER A 486 -22.97 -6.34 2.78
C SER A 486 -23.76 -7.15 3.79
N LEU A 487 -23.12 -8.17 4.34
CA LEU A 487 -23.63 -9.01 5.42
C LEU A 487 -22.53 -9.21 6.46
N HIS A 488 -22.81 -8.88 7.70
CA HIS A 488 -21.93 -9.13 8.84
C HIS A 488 -22.69 -9.91 9.92
N LEU A 489 -22.20 -11.10 10.22
CA LEU A 489 -22.70 -12.02 11.25
C LEU A 489 -21.64 -12.16 12.34
N SER A 490 -22.00 -11.92 13.60
CA SER A 490 -21.09 -12.10 14.72
C SER A 490 -21.78 -12.74 15.93
N CYS A 491 -21.12 -13.73 16.54
CA CYS A 491 -21.56 -14.39 17.78
C CYS A 491 -22.98 -14.98 17.72
N LEU A 492 -23.41 -15.55 16.58
CA LEU A 492 -24.73 -16.18 16.39
C LEU A 492 -24.62 -17.71 16.45
N LYS A 493 -25.73 -18.36 16.79
CA LYS A 493 -25.90 -19.81 16.67
C LYS A 493 -26.85 -20.13 15.52
N ILE A 494 -26.43 -21.02 14.62
CA ILE A 494 -27.17 -21.40 13.41
C ILE A 494 -27.37 -22.91 13.43
N ASP A 495 -28.61 -23.34 13.66
CA ASP A 495 -28.97 -24.77 13.83
C ASP A 495 -29.63 -25.38 12.58
N THR A 496 -29.79 -24.59 11.52
CA THR A 496 -30.41 -25.01 10.26
C THR A 496 -29.47 -24.71 9.09
N PRO A 497 -29.58 -25.45 7.97
CA PRO A 497 -28.75 -25.18 6.82
C PRO A 497 -29.10 -23.81 6.24
N ILE A 498 -28.08 -23.03 5.88
CA ILE A 498 -28.25 -21.70 5.28
C ILE A 498 -27.46 -21.60 3.98
N THR A 499 -27.99 -20.83 3.04
CA THR A 499 -27.31 -20.50 1.77
C THR A 499 -27.29 -19.00 1.62
N ILE A 500 -26.11 -18.40 1.79
CA ILE A 500 -25.97 -16.95 1.69
C ILE A 500 -26.21 -16.52 0.24
N ALA A 501 -27.05 -15.51 0.05
CA ALA A 501 -27.42 -15.02 -1.26
C ALA A 501 -26.20 -14.52 -2.07
N GLU A 502 -26.11 -14.94 -3.34
CA GLU A 502 -24.95 -14.68 -4.22
C GLU A 502 -24.73 -13.21 -4.61
N ASN A 503 -25.74 -12.36 -4.39
CA ASN A 503 -25.71 -10.94 -4.72
C ASN A 503 -25.11 -10.06 -3.60
N ILE A 504 -24.60 -10.66 -2.52
CA ILE A 504 -23.98 -9.95 -1.40
C ILE A 504 -22.48 -9.86 -1.63
N LEU A 505 -21.97 -8.67 -1.96
CA LEU A 505 -20.59 -8.50 -2.40
C LEU A 505 -19.56 -8.52 -1.25
N ASN A 506 -19.99 -8.16 -0.04
CA ASN A 506 -19.16 -8.18 1.17
C ASN A 506 -19.79 -9.09 2.22
N ILE A 507 -19.11 -10.17 2.61
CA ILE A 507 -19.59 -11.13 3.59
C ILE A 507 -18.56 -11.25 4.71
N GLU A 508 -18.96 -11.01 5.94
CA GLU A 508 -18.14 -11.18 7.15
C GLU A 508 -18.88 -12.07 8.16
N ILE A 509 -18.24 -13.17 8.56
CA ILE A 509 -18.79 -14.17 9.48
C ILE A 509 -17.76 -14.37 10.59
N GLU A 510 -18.09 -13.98 11.82
CA GLU A 510 -17.19 -14.04 12.96
C GLU A 510 -17.85 -14.79 14.14
N LYS A 511 -17.13 -15.69 14.82
CA LYS A 511 -17.60 -16.29 16.09
C LYS A 511 -18.96 -16.97 15.97
N ILE A 512 -19.27 -17.55 14.81
CA ILE A 512 -20.51 -18.29 14.60
C ILE A 512 -20.35 -19.74 15.05
N LYS A 513 -21.38 -20.30 15.70
CA LYS A 513 -21.49 -21.74 15.94
C LYS A 513 -22.60 -22.31 15.07
N CYS A 514 -22.23 -23.12 14.08
CA CYS A 514 -23.14 -23.77 13.16
C CYS A 514 -23.17 -25.27 13.43
N HIS A 515 -24.35 -25.82 13.72
CA HIS A 515 -24.52 -27.28 13.91
C HIS A 515 -24.77 -28.02 12.59
N ASP A 516 -25.02 -27.28 11.50
CA ASP A 516 -25.27 -27.80 10.17
C ASP A 516 -24.28 -27.15 9.18
N VAL A 517 -24.68 -26.94 7.92
CA VAL A 517 -23.84 -26.36 6.86
C VAL A 517 -24.23 -24.92 6.51
N ILE A 518 -23.21 -24.07 6.36
CA ILE A 518 -23.31 -22.74 5.75
C ILE A 518 -22.78 -22.82 4.32
N THR A 519 -23.63 -22.56 3.34
CA THR A 519 -23.23 -22.54 1.92
C THR A 519 -22.97 -21.12 1.45
N LEU A 520 -21.80 -20.88 0.84
CA LEU A 520 -21.42 -19.60 0.23
C LEU A 520 -21.05 -19.81 -1.24
N LYS A 521 -21.74 -19.11 -2.15
CA LYS A 521 -21.38 -19.09 -3.58
C LYS A 521 -20.48 -17.89 -3.87
N VAL A 522 -19.17 -18.12 -3.87
CA VAL A 522 -18.13 -17.13 -4.12
C VAL A 522 -18.00 -16.89 -5.63
N THR A 523 -18.21 -15.67 -6.08
CA THR A 523 -18.12 -15.24 -7.49
C THR A 523 -17.01 -14.20 -7.68
N SER A 524 -16.67 -13.87 -8.95
CA SER A 524 -15.70 -12.82 -9.29
C SER A 524 -16.12 -11.40 -8.88
N GLU A 525 -17.40 -11.20 -8.58
CA GLU A 525 -17.99 -9.92 -8.17
C GLU A 525 -17.79 -9.63 -6.68
N HIS A 526 -17.55 -10.67 -5.86
CA HIS A 526 -17.32 -10.49 -4.44
C HIS A 526 -16.05 -9.66 -4.20
N LYS A 527 -16.16 -8.67 -3.32
CA LYS A 527 -15.03 -7.84 -2.90
C LYS A 527 -14.37 -8.40 -1.65
N ILE A 528 -15.18 -8.84 -0.68
CA ILE A 528 -14.72 -9.38 0.59
C ILE A 528 -15.56 -10.60 0.96
N VAL A 529 -14.91 -11.72 1.26
CA VAL A 529 -15.53 -12.87 1.92
C VAL A 529 -14.61 -13.30 3.06
N LYS A 530 -15.06 -13.09 4.29
CA LYS A 530 -14.29 -13.38 5.50
C LYS A 530 -15.08 -14.27 6.44
N VAL A 531 -14.49 -15.39 6.83
CA VAL A 531 -15.00 -16.29 7.87
C VAL A 531 -13.90 -16.50 8.88
N CYS A 532 -14.10 -16.08 10.12
CA CYS A 532 -13.09 -16.22 11.16
C CYS A 532 -13.69 -16.65 12.50
N SER A 533 -12.88 -17.34 13.29
CA SER A 533 -13.24 -17.75 14.65
C SER A 533 -14.57 -18.50 14.76
N SER A 534 -14.99 -19.19 13.71
CA SER A 534 -16.30 -19.83 13.61
C SER A 534 -16.17 -21.34 13.68
N GLU A 535 -17.18 -22.02 14.19
CA GLU A 535 -17.23 -23.47 14.37
C GLU A 535 -18.38 -24.04 13.54
N GLY A 536 -18.11 -25.07 12.73
CA GLY A 536 -19.13 -25.75 11.92
C GLY A 536 -18.69 -26.00 10.48
N LYS A 537 -19.62 -26.48 9.64
CA LYS A 537 -19.33 -26.84 8.25
C LYS A 537 -19.60 -25.68 7.30
N PHE A 538 -18.65 -25.40 6.42
CA PHE A 538 -18.78 -24.38 5.39
C PHE A 538 -18.58 -25.00 4.01
N ASN A 539 -19.59 -24.86 3.15
CA ASN A 539 -19.55 -25.31 1.76
C ASN A 539 -19.39 -24.11 0.84
N PHE A 540 -18.24 -23.99 0.20
CA PHE A 540 -17.96 -22.94 -0.76
C PHE A 540 -18.15 -23.44 -2.19
N GLN A 541 -18.78 -22.62 -3.03
CA GLN A 541 -19.04 -22.88 -4.44
C GLN A 541 -18.56 -21.71 -5.30
N GLY A 542 -18.25 -21.95 -6.57
CA GLY A 542 -17.92 -20.92 -7.55
C GLY A 542 -16.43 -20.80 -7.84
N ILE A 543 -15.82 -19.62 -7.69
CA ILE A 543 -14.39 -19.42 -7.99
C ILE A 543 -13.47 -20.09 -6.96
N PHE A 544 -14.01 -20.38 -5.78
CA PHE A 544 -13.43 -21.23 -4.75
C PHE A 544 -14.45 -22.32 -4.44
N CYS A 545 -14.07 -23.59 -4.63
CA CYS A 545 -14.93 -24.75 -4.44
C CYS A 545 -14.33 -25.68 -3.40
N GLY A 546 -15.04 -25.94 -2.31
CA GLY A 546 -14.60 -26.87 -1.27
C GLY A 546 -15.53 -26.91 -0.07
N GLU A 547 -15.63 -28.07 0.58
CA GLU A 547 -16.27 -28.23 1.89
C GLU A 547 -15.18 -28.24 2.96
N LEU A 548 -15.37 -27.41 3.98
CA LEU A 548 -14.38 -27.14 5.02
C LEU A 548 -15.03 -27.22 6.40
N ASP A 549 -14.40 -27.96 7.31
CA ASP A 549 -14.78 -28.00 8.72
C ASP A 549 -13.99 -26.92 9.47
N PHE A 550 -14.70 -25.88 9.93
CA PHE A 550 -14.11 -24.75 10.65
C PHE A 550 -14.11 -25.01 12.16
N ASN A 551 -13.05 -24.53 12.82
CA ASN A 551 -12.97 -24.41 14.27
C ASN A 551 -12.69 -22.95 14.67
N GLU A 552 -12.73 -22.66 15.97
CA GLU A 552 -12.55 -21.30 16.52
C GLU A 552 -11.20 -20.62 16.17
N LYS A 553 -10.24 -21.34 15.58
CA LYS A 553 -8.98 -20.78 15.10
C LYS A 553 -8.88 -20.66 13.58
N THR A 554 -9.79 -21.28 12.84
CA THR A 554 -9.81 -21.25 11.38
C THR A 554 -10.13 -19.83 10.88
N ILE A 555 -9.40 -19.39 9.86
CA ILE A 555 -9.66 -18.13 9.15
C ILE A 555 -9.66 -18.41 7.65
N PHE A 556 -10.70 -17.95 6.97
CA PHE A 556 -10.78 -17.87 5.53
C PHE A 556 -11.05 -16.42 5.15
N GLU A 557 -10.25 -15.86 4.25
CA GLU A 557 -10.40 -14.49 3.80
C GLU A 557 -10.08 -14.39 2.31
N LEU A 558 -11.03 -13.86 1.55
CA LEU A 558 -10.88 -13.45 0.18
C LEU A 558 -11.05 -11.94 0.14
N GLU A 559 -10.04 -11.23 -0.35
CA GLU A 559 -10.05 -9.77 -0.49
C GLU A 559 -9.65 -9.39 -1.92
N LYS A 560 -10.50 -8.60 -2.59
CA LYS A 560 -10.23 -7.98 -3.89
C LYS A 560 -9.98 -6.48 -3.70
N ARG A 561 -8.73 -6.07 -3.81
CA ARG A 561 -8.33 -4.65 -3.66
C ARG A 561 -8.63 -3.86 -4.92
N ASP A 562 -8.19 -4.40 -6.06
CA ASP A 562 -8.40 -3.85 -7.40
C ASP A 562 -8.93 -4.96 -8.36
N GLU A 563 -9.35 -4.58 -9.58
CA GLU A 563 -9.84 -5.54 -10.59
C GLU A 563 -8.85 -6.66 -10.91
N SER A 564 -7.54 -6.41 -10.77
CA SER A 564 -6.45 -7.33 -11.07
C SER A 564 -5.85 -8.04 -9.85
N GLU A 565 -6.20 -7.63 -8.63
CA GLU A 565 -5.57 -8.09 -7.39
C GLU A 565 -6.61 -8.73 -6.45
N THR A 566 -6.81 -10.03 -6.63
CA THR A 566 -7.55 -10.87 -5.67
C THR A 566 -6.57 -11.67 -4.83
N SER A 567 -6.73 -11.59 -3.51
CA SER A 567 -5.95 -12.31 -2.52
C SER A 567 -6.80 -13.33 -1.78
N LEU A 568 -6.22 -14.50 -1.49
CA LEU A 568 -6.82 -15.57 -0.71
C LEU A 568 -5.90 -15.90 0.48
N THR A 569 -6.43 -15.81 1.68
CA THR A 569 -5.76 -16.19 2.92
C THR A 569 -6.53 -17.30 3.59
N PHE A 570 -5.84 -18.38 3.93
CA PHE A 570 -6.42 -19.53 4.61
C PHE A 570 -5.55 -19.97 5.78
N ASN A 571 -6.14 -20.07 6.97
CA ASN A 571 -5.43 -20.28 8.23
C ASN A 571 -6.07 -21.39 9.06
N GLN A 572 -5.24 -22.29 9.61
CA GLN A 572 -5.58 -23.31 10.59
C GLN A 572 -6.82 -24.13 10.23
N CYS A 573 -6.71 -24.88 9.12
CA CYS A 573 -7.78 -25.75 8.62
C CYS A 573 -7.27 -27.12 8.20
N ILE A 574 -8.17 -28.10 8.18
CA ILE A 574 -7.93 -29.44 7.67
C ILE A 574 -8.67 -29.60 6.35
N ILE A 575 -7.93 -29.95 5.29
CA ILE A 575 -8.49 -30.21 3.96
C ILE A 575 -8.55 -31.72 3.75
N ASN A 576 -9.75 -32.29 3.85
CA ASN A 576 -9.98 -33.73 3.64
C ASN A 576 -10.35 -34.06 2.19
N THR A 577 -10.85 -33.08 1.44
CA THR A 577 -11.25 -33.22 0.03
C THR A 577 -10.44 -32.26 -0.83
N GLY A 578 -10.09 -32.66 -2.05
CA GLY A 578 -9.36 -31.80 -2.99
C GLY A 578 -10.02 -30.43 -3.18
N ILE A 579 -9.23 -29.36 -3.07
CA ILE A 579 -9.63 -27.98 -3.35
C ILE A 579 -8.90 -27.52 -4.60
N SER A 580 -9.68 -27.11 -5.61
CA SER A 580 -9.15 -26.48 -6.83
C SER A 580 -9.64 -25.04 -6.93
N LEU A 581 -8.69 -24.11 -7.13
CA LEU A 581 -8.98 -22.70 -7.30
C LEU A 581 -9.31 -22.41 -8.77
N LEU A 582 -10.60 -22.23 -9.07
CA LEU A 582 -11.07 -21.87 -10.42
C LEU A 582 -10.94 -20.36 -10.73
N GLY A 583 -10.74 -19.54 -9.69
CA GLY A 583 -10.61 -18.08 -9.79
C GLY A 583 -9.24 -17.54 -10.20
N CYS A 584 -9.19 -16.22 -10.39
CA CYS A 584 -7.97 -15.46 -10.68
C CYS A 584 -7.37 -14.87 -9.40
N PHE A 585 -6.81 -15.71 -8.53
CA PHE A 585 -6.06 -15.26 -7.35
C PHE A 585 -4.63 -14.91 -7.75
N ASN A 586 -4.19 -13.70 -7.42
CA ASN A 586 -2.83 -13.21 -7.67
C ASN A 586 -1.92 -13.53 -6.48
N LYS A 587 -2.48 -13.43 -5.25
CA LYS A 587 -1.81 -13.77 -4.00
C LYS A 587 -2.57 -14.88 -3.27
N ILE A 588 -1.86 -15.93 -2.86
CA ILE A 588 -2.39 -17.00 -2.01
C ILE A 588 -1.49 -17.15 -0.78
N GLU A 589 -2.11 -17.21 0.39
CA GLU A 589 -1.43 -17.38 1.68
C GLU A 589 -2.08 -18.50 2.48
N LEU A 590 -1.31 -19.57 2.71
CA LEU A 590 -1.70 -20.75 3.46
C LEU A 590 -0.92 -20.79 4.77
N LEU A 591 -1.63 -20.87 5.90
CA LEU A 591 -1.05 -20.84 7.24
C LEU A 591 -1.60 -22.00 8.09
N GLY A 592 -0.75 -22.92 8.54
CA GLY A 592 -1.17 -24.01 9.44
C GLY A 592 -2.19 -24.97 8.81
N ILE A 593 -2.14 -25.18 7.49
CA ILE A 593 -3.09 -26.03 6.77
C ILE A 593 -2.60 -27.49 6.78
N LYS A 594 -3.47 -28.43 7.15
CA LYS A 594 -3.19 -29.87 7.07
C LYS A 594 -4.04 -30.51 5.98
N ILE A 595 -3.41 -31.07 4.96
CA ILE A 595 -4.10 -31.75 3.85
C ILE A 595 -4.06 -33.25 4.11
N GLY A 596 -5.22 -33.88 4.23
CA GLY A 596 -5.33 -35.33 4.43
C GLY A 596 -4.81 -36.13 3.24
N CYS A 597 -4.56 -37.44 3.42
CA CYS A 597 -3.92 -38.29 2.41
C CYS A 597 -4.63 -38.32 1.04
N ASP A 598 -5.97 -38.22 1.04
CA ASP A 598 -6.78 -38.19 -0.19
C ASP A 598 -7.07 -36.76 -0.68
N GLY A 599 -6.63 -35.75 0.07
CA GLY A 599 -6.80 -34.33 -0.23
C GLY A 599 -5.67 -33.76 -1.07
N PHE A 600 -5.92 -32.63 -1.69
CA PHE A 600 -4.92 -31.79 -2.33
C PHE A 600 -5.39 -30.33 -2.34
N PHE A 601 -4.46 -29.40 -2.51
CA PHE A 601 -4.78 -28.00 -2.78
C PHE A 601 -4.09 -27.57 -4.07
N GLU A 602 -4.87 -27.24 -5.09
CA GLU A 602 -4.38 -26.85 -6.42
C GLU A 602 -4.37 -25.32 -6.57
N VAL A 603 -3.17 -24.80 -6.79
CA VAL A 603 -2.91 -23.37 -7.02
C VAL A 603 -3.32 -22.99 -8.44
N ASN A 604 -4.06 -21.88 -8.57
CA ASN A 604 -4.51 -21.40 -9.87
C ASN A 604 -3.35 -20.84 -10.72
N LYS A 605 -3.56 -20.80 -12.03
CA LYS A 605 -2.53 -20.37 -13.00
C LYS A 605 -2.13 -18.90 -12.91
N ASN A 606 -2.99 -18.06 -12.34
CA ASN A 606 -2.77 -16.62 -12.25
C ASN A 606 -2.01 -16.20 -10.98
N CYS A 607 -1.71 -17.16 -10.09
CA CYS A 607 -0.97 -16.88 -8.86
C CYS A 607 0.44 -16.35 -9.19
N LYS A 608 0.78 -15.19 -8.62
CA LYS A 608 2.12 -14.58 -8.69
C LYS A 608 2.85 -14.70 -7.36
N ILE A 609 2.12 -14.69 -6.24
CA ILE A 609 2.70 -14.74 -4.89
C ILE A 609 2.04 -15.88 -4.12
N LEU A 610 2.85 -16.86 -3.71
CA LEU A 610 2.40 -17.97 -2.89
C LEU A 610 3.19 -18.01 -1.58
N ASN A 611 2.48 -17.96 -0.45
CA ASN A 611 3.05 -18.12 0.88
C ASN A 611 2.52 -19.42 1.49
N ILE A 612 3.42 -20.31 1.91
CA ILE A 612 3.12 -21.60 2.55
C ILE A 612 3.77 -21.57 3.93
N ILE A 613 2.98 -21.56 4.99
CA ILE A 613 3.47 -21.33 6.35
C ILE A 613 2.93 -22.45 7.24
N TYR A 614 3.80 -23.27 7.83
CA TYR A 614 3.44 -24.38 8.71
C TYR A 614 2.40 -25.35 8.11
N CYS A 615 2.45 -25.58 6.80
CA CYS A 615 1.49 -26.44 6.09
C CYS A 615 2.02 -27.86 5.89
N GLU A 616 1.11 -28.83 5.78
CA GLU A 616 1.38 -30.25 5.61
C GLU A 616 0.52 -30.86 4.49
N GLY A 617 1.03 -31.89 3.81
CA GLY A 617 0.33 -32.63 2.76
C GLY A 617 0.55 -32.10 1.34
N ARG A 618 -0.38 -32.39 0.42
CA ARG A 618 -0.15 -32.27 -1.04
C ARG A 618 -0.62 -30.95 -1.64
N LEU A 619 0.32 -30.16 -2.15
CA LEU A 619 0.09 -28.93 -2.92
C LEU A 619 0.42 -29.15 -4.40
N ILE A 620 -0.51 -28.79 -5.29
CA ILE A 620 -0.33 -28.91 -6.75
C ILE A 620 -0.15 -27.50 -7.34
N ILE A 621 0.97 -27.25 -7.99
CA ILE A 621 1.31 -25.99 -8.66
C ILE A 621 1.67 -26.31 -10.10
N SER A 622 0.77 -26.03 -11.04
CA SER A 622 0.96 -26.38 -12.46
C SER A 622 2.25 -25.79 -13.06
N ALA A 623 2.84 -26.50 -14.04
CA ALA A 623 4.12 -26.13 -14.66
C ALA A 623 4.09 -24.82 -15.47
N ASP A 624 2.89 -24.41 -15.87
CA ASP A 624 2.65 -23.14 -16.57
C ASP A 624 2.53 -21.94 -15.62
N VAL A 625 2.52 -22.15 -14.30
CA VAL A 625 2.53 -21.09 -13.31
C VAL A 625 3.93 -20.46 -13.21
N HIS A 626 3.96 -19.13 -13.27
CA HIS A 626 5.16 -18.33 -13.01
C HIS A 626 4.94 -17.48 -11.76
N LEU A 627 5.56 -17.92 -10.66
CA LEU A 627 5.54 -17.22 -9.39
C LEU A 627 6.61 -16.12 -9.39
N LYS A 628 6.21 -14.88 -9.12
CA LYS A 628 7.16 -13.84 -8.73
C LYS A 628 7.82 -14.20 -7.40
N LYS A 629 7.05 -14.76 -6.48
CA LYS A 629 7.50 -15.08 -5.12
C LYS A 629 6.86 -16.37 -4.59
N LEU A 630 7.70 -17.24 -4.05
CA LEU A 630 7.33 -18.41 -3.28
C LEU A 630 7.98 -18.31 -1.89
N LYS A 631 7.19 -18.11 -0.84
CA LYS A 631 7.66 -18.11 0.54
C LYS A 631 7.24 -19.41 1.22
N ILE A 632 8.19 -20.11 1.83
CA ILE A 632 7.93 -21.34 2.59
C ILE A 632 8.51 -21.20 3.99
N ILE A 633 7.65 -21.39 5.00
CA ILE A 633 8.02 -21.56 6.40
C ILE A 633 7.51 -22.92 6.84
N LEU A 634 8.37 -23.75 7.44
CA LEU A 634 7.97 -25.05 7.97
C LEU A 634 7.98 -25.04 9.48
N SER A 635 7.11 -25.87 10.07
CA SER A 635 7.21 -26.18 11.49
C SER A 635 8.14 -27.38 11.59
N GLY A 636 9.00 -27.46 12.60
CA GLY A 636 9.88 -28.63 12.82
C GLY A 636 9.16 -29.96 13.09
N VAL A 637 7.86 -30.04 12.84
CA VAL A 637 6.99 -31.17 13.13
C VAL A 637 6.27 -31.69 11.88
N SER A 638 6.38 -31.03 10.73
CA SER A 638 5.55 -31.31 9.56
C SER A 638 5.68 -32.76 9.08
N GLU A 639 4.54 -33.44 9.02
CA GLU A 639 4.34 -34.58 8.12
C GLU A 639 4.35 -34.05 6.66
N GLU A 640 5.00 -34.81 5.78
CA GLU A 640 5.42 -34.49 4.39
C GLU A 640 4.62 -33.39 3.67
N LEU A 641 5.18 -32.17 3.58
CA LEU A 641 4.77 -31.21 2.56
C LEU A 641 5.26 -31.69 1.19
N ILE A 642 4.33 -31.95 0.27
CA ILE A 642 4.62 -32.40 -1.09
C ILE A 642 4.18 -31.32 -2.06
N ILE A 643 5.11 -30.79 -2.85
CA ILE A 643 4.81 -29.82 -3.92
C ILE A 643 4.90 -30.52 -5.27
N GLU A 644 3.87 -30.45 -6.10
CA GLU A 644 3.85 -31.03 -7.45
C GLU A 644 3.80 -29.95 -8.54
N GLY A 645 4.35 -30.26 -9.71
CA GLY A 645 4.06 -29.55 -10.96
C GLY A 645 5.13 -28.59 -11.51
N SER A 646 6.32 -28.47 -10.90
CA SER A 646 7.48 -27.83 -11.56
C SER A 646 7.28 -26.37 -12.04
N PRO A 647 6.81 -25.44 -11.17
CA PRO A 647 6.66 -24.03 -11.54
C PRO A 647 8.00 -23.32 -11.74
N ASN A 648 7.96 -22.19 -12.44
CA ASN A 648 9.06 -21.22 -12.45
C ASN A 648 8.85 -20.21 -11.31
N VAL A 649 9.94 -19.88 -10.61
CA VAL A 649 9.91 -18.96 -9.47
C VAL A 649 11.00 -17.90 -9.67
N ASP A 650 10.65 -16.62 -9.59
CA ASP A 650 11.67 -15.57 -9.57
C ASP A 650 12.37 -15.58 -8.21
N GLU A 651 11.65 -15.40 -7.10
CA GLU A 651 12.20 -15.41 -5.73
C GLU A 651 11.64 -16.58 -4.88
N LEU A 652 12.54 -17.43 -4.39
CA LEU A 652 12.26 -18.45 -3.37
C LEU A 652 12.77 -17.97 -2.00
N ILE A 653 11.87 -17.88 -1.02
CA ILE A 653 12.21 -17.55 0.36
C ILE A 653 11.97 -18.79 1.23
N LEU A 654 13.02 -19.26 1.89
CA LEU A 654 12.98 -20.30 2.91
C LEU A 654 13.22 -19.63 4.26
N GLU A 655 12.28 -19.79 5.19
CA GLU A 655 12.34 -19.13 6.50
C GLU A 655 12.05 -20.17 7.60
N ASP A 656 12.88 -20.17 8.65
CA ASP A 656 12.87 -21.13 9.77
C ASP A 656 12.57 -22.57 9.33
N PHE A 657 13.52 -23.18 8.63
CA PHE A 657 13.28 -24.40 7.85
C PHE A 657 14.02 -25.64 8.42
N PRO A 658 13.56 -26.24 9.54
CA PRO A 658 14.09 -27.51 10.02
C PRO A 658 13.30 -28.67 9.42
N CYS A 659 13.76 -29.21 8.30
CA CYS A 659 13.10 -30.37 7.71
C CYS A 659 14.07 -31.51 7.41
N ASP A 660 13.50 -32.69 7.23
CA ASP A 660 14.19 -33.87 6.74
C ASP A 660 14.75 -33.66 5.32
N GLU A 661 15.78 -34.43 4.97
CA GLU A 661 16.38 -34.45 3.63
C GLU A 661 15.33 -34.68 2.54
N GLY A 662 14.37 -35.58 2.77
CA GLY A 662 13.32 -35.92 1.80
C GLY A 662 12.42 -34.74 1.46
N ILE A 663 12.07 -33.91 2.45
CA ILE A 663 11.17 -32.75 2.26
C ILE A 663 11.89 -31.67 1.45
N ILE A 664 13.13 -31.31 1.79
CA ILE A 664 13.87 -30.30 1.02
C ILE A 664 14.16 -30.79 -0.40
N MET A 665 14.48 -32.08 -0.57
CA MET A 665 14.67 -32.67 -1.89
C MET A 665 13.37 -32.65 -2.70
N ASN A 666 12.21 -32.89 -2.07
CA ASN A 666 10.92 -32.74 -2.72
C ASN A 666 10.68 -31.29 -3.17
N ILE A 667 10.79 -30.32 -2.26
CA ILE A 667 10.53 -28.91 -2.58
C ILE A 667 11.46 -28.42 -3.68
N LEU A 668 12.78 -28.60 -3.52
CA LEU A 668 13.74 -28.07 -4.49
C LEU A 668 13.75 -28.85 -5.81
N GLY A 669 13.55 -30.16 -5.75
CA GLY A 669 13.49 -31.02 -6.95
C GLY A 669 12.25 -30.77 -7.79
N MET A 670 11.20 -30.21 -7.18
CA MET A 670 9.93 -29.90 -7.84
C MET A 670 9.84 -28.47 -8.34
N LEU A 671 10.92 -27.68 -8.33
CA LEU A 671 10.95 -26.33 -8.91
C LEU A 671 11.78 -26.35 -10.21
N LYS A 672 11.22 -25.82 -11.30
CA LYS A 672 11.87 -25.84 -12.61
C LYS A 672 13.04 -24.86 -12.70
N LYS A 673 12.85 -23.67 -12.15
CA LYS A 673 13.83 -22.57 -12.16
C LYS A 673 13.60 -21.64 -10.97
N VAL A 674 14.70 -21.24 -10.33
CA VAL A 674 14.75 -20.20 -9.30
C VAL A 674 15.83 -19.19 -9.64
N LYS A 675 15.49 -17.89 -9.68
CA LYS A 675 16.48 -16.83 -9.93
C LYS A 675 17.12 -16.32 -8.64
N PHE A 676 16.32 -16.07 -7.60
CA PHE A 676 16.75 -15.50 -6.32
C PHE A 676 16.39 -16.47 -5.20
N LEU A 677 17.37 -16.83 -4.36
CA LEU A 677 17.18 -17.66 -3.17
C LEU A 677 17.47 -16.81 -1.92
N LYS A 678 16.50 -16.75 -1.00
CA LYS A 678 16.63 -16.05 0.29
C LYS A 678 16.38 -17.05 1.42
N ILE A 679 17.31 -17.15 2.36
CA ILE A 679 17.21 -17.99 3.55
C ILE A 679 17.21 -17.06 4.77
N ILE A 680 16.20 -17.16 5.64
CA ILE A 680 15.95 -16.21 6.73
C ILE A 680 15.76 -16.95 8.06
N CYS A 681 16.36 -16.44 9.14
CA CYS A 681 16.04 -16.82 10.53
C CYS A 681 15.12 -15.77 11.16
N LEU A 682 14.02 -16.19 11.79
CA LEU A 682 13.29 -15.36 12.76
C LEU A 682 13.96 -15.43 14.13
N CYS A 683 15.17 -14.88 14.20
CA CYS A 683 15.86 -14.69 15.46
C CYS A 683 15.33 -13.36 16.08
N ASP A 684 14.97 -13.38 17.37
CA ASP A 684 14.44 -12.23 18.11
C ASP A 684 15.42 -11.03 18.01
N ASN A 685 14.85 -9.82 17.93
CA ASN A 685 15.64 -8.59 17.79
C ASN A 685 16.48 -8.36 19.06
N GLY A 686 17.73 -8.81 19.05
CA GLY A 686 18.67 -8.68 20.17
C GLY A 686 19.52 -9.92 20.43
N GLU A 687 19.15 -11.09 19.89
CA GLU A 687 20.02 -12.26 19.95
C GLU A 687 21.22 -12.10 19.01
N PRO A 688 22.41 -12.60 19.40
CA PRO A 688 23.57 -12.60 18.51
C PRO A 688 23.27 -13.41 17.25
N THR A 689 23.69 -12.91 16.10
CA THR A 689 23.60 -13.62 14.82
C THR A 689 24.20 -15.01 14.93
N LEU A 690 23.38 -16.05 14.82
CA LEU A 690 23.80 -17.45 14.92
C LEU A 690 24.38 -17.94 13.59
N GLU A 691 25.22 -18.98 13.67
CA GLU A 691 25.63 -19.75 12.49
C GLU A 691 24.42 -20.54 11.94
N PHE A 692 24.33 -20.69 10.62
CA PHE A 692 23.21 -21.37 9.96
C PHE A 692 23.02 -22.79 10.51
N TRP A 693 24.08 -23.56 10.65
CA TRP A 693 24.05 -24.88 11.28
C TRP A 693 23.61 -24.87 12.75
N GLN A 694 24.08 -23.89 13.53
CA GLN A 694 23.70 -23.79 14.95
C GLN A 694 22.22 -23.49 15.08
N HIS A 695 21.70 -22.61 14.22
CA HIS A 695 20.27 -22.35 14.13
C HIS A 695 19.50 -23.61 13.73
N LEU A 696 19.92 -24.34 12.69
CA LEU A 696 19.26 -25.59 12.30
C LEU A 696 19.34 -26.68 13.39
N ASN A 697 20.48 -26.82 14.07
CA ASN A 697 20.62 -27.72 15.21
C ASN A 697 19.66 -27.33 16.34
N LYS A 698 19.57 -26.04 16.69
CA LYS A 698 18.64 -25.53 17.71
C LYS A 698 17.20 -25.86 17.32
N MET A 699 16.81 -25.58 16.07
CA MET A 699 15.47 -25.89 15.56
C MET A 699 15.18 -27.40 15.56
N TYR A 700 16.19 -28.24 15.26
CA TYR A 700 16.06 -29.70 15.33
C TYR A 700 15.92 -30.18 16.78
N GLU A 701 16.72 -29.65 17.72
CA GLU A 701 16.65 -29.96 19.16
C GLU A 701 15.30 -29.55 19.77
N GLU A 702 14.75 -28.42 19.33
CA GLU A 702 13.44 -27.91 19.75
C GLU A 702 12.27 -28.64 19.08
N SER A 703 12.54 -29.48 18.06
CA SER A 703 11.49 -30.21 17.36
C SER A 703 10.85 -31.27 18.26
N PRO A 704 9.50 -31.43 18.21
CA PRO A 704 8.82 -32.50 18.93
C PRO A 704 9.27 -33.90 18.48
N GLN A 705 9.74 -34.06 17.24
CA GLN A 705 10.28 -35.32 16.73
C GLN A 705 11.56 -35.73 17.47
N PHE A 706 12.50 -34.80 17.66
CA PHE A 706 13.71 -35.04 18.44
C PHE A 706 13.38 -35.35 19.91
N VAL A 707 12.46 -34.59 20.52
CA VAL A 707 11.97 -34.87 21.88
C VAL A 707 11.35 -36.26 21.98
N LYS A 708 10.54 -36.67 20.99
CA LYS A 708 9.93 -37.99 20.92
C LYS A 708 11.00 -39.09 20.78
N LEU A 709 11.98 -38.91 19.89
CA LEU A 709 13.11 -39.83 19.74
C LEU A 709 13.91 -40.01 21.03
N LEU A 710 14.18 -38.91 21.76
CA LEU A 710 14.84 -38.96 23.07
C LEU A 710 14.03 -39.78 24.09
N VAL A 711 12.71 -39.59 24.13
CA VAL A 711 11.81 -40.29 25.05
C VAL A 711 11.66 -41.78 24.69
N GLU A 712 11.53 -42.10 23.41
CA GLU A 712 11.24 -43.47 22.94
C GLU A 712 12.49 -44.36 22.86
N SER A 713 13.63 -43.80 22.43
CA SER A 713 14.86 -44.59 22.22
C SER A 713 15.83 -44.55 23.41
N GLY A 714 15.70 -43.57 24.31
CA GLY A 714 16.65 -43.32 25.38
C GLY A 714 18.08 -42.99 24.91
N GLN A 715 18.29 -42.81 23.60
CA GLN A 715 19.56 -42.48 22.98
C GLN A 715 19.42 -41.13 22.26
N SER A 716 20.22 -40.14 22.66
CA SER A 716 20.37 -38.92 21.87
C SER A 716 21.15 -39.24 20.61
N GLU A 717 20.70 -38.74 19.47
CA GLU A 717 21.50 -38.76 18.26
C GLU A 717 22.81 -38.00 18.53
N ASN A 718 23.96 -38.64 18.33
CA ASN A 718 25.23 -37.99 18.63
C ASN A 718 25.57 -36.99 17.52
N LYS A 719 25.92 -35.76 17.91
CA LYS A 719 26.50 -34.78 16.98
C LYS A 719 27.76 -35.34 16.35
N ILE A 720 27.91 -35.14 15.04
CA ILE A 720 29.12 -35.45 14.29
C ILE A 720 29.95 -34.18 14.10
N ILE A 721 31.26 -34.34 13.98
CA ILE A 721 32.19 -33.23 13.75
C ILE A 721 32.47 -33.16 12.24
N LEU A 722 32.10 -32.06 11.59
CA LEU A 722 32.24 -31.90 10.12
C LEU A 722 33.57 -31.26 9.72
N CYS A 723 34.15 -30.45 10.60
CA CYS A 723 35.40 -29.75 10.39
C CYS A 723 36.17 -29.73 11.70
N GLU A 724 37.48 -30.00 11.64
CA GLU A 724 38.44 -29.81 12.71
C GLU A 724 39.57 -28.93 12.18
N SER A 725 39.27 -27.65 11.92
CA SER A 725 40.34 -26.66 11.72
C SER A 725 40.72 -26.06 13.08
N GLU A 726 41.86 -25.38 13.17
CA GLU A 726 42.25 -24.64 14.39
C GLU A 726 41.20 -23.59 14.83
N TYR A 727 40.25 -23.25 13.96
CA TYR A 727 39.27 -22.18 14.16
C TYR A 727 37.80 -22.62 14.04
N ASP A 728 37.53 -23.80 13.46
CA ASP A 728 36.17 -24.32 13.21
C ASP A 728 36.07 -25.77 13.69
N LYS A 729 35.42 -25.99 14.85
CA LYS A 729 34.84 -27.30 15.22
C LYS A 729 33.33 -27.23 15.02
N ILE A 730 32.85 -27.78 13.91
CA ILE A 730 31.42 -27.74 13.57
C ILE A 730 30.77 -29.04 14.05
N GLU A 731 30.00 -28.95 15.14
CA GLU A 731 29.19 -30.04 15.68
C GLU A 731 27.77 -29.97 15.12
N VAL A 732 27.36 -30.97 14.33
CA VAL A 732 26.09 -30.98 13.60
C VAL A 732 25.40 -32.33 13.76
N TYR A 733 24.07 -32.34 13.83
CA TYR A 733 23.31 -33.59 13.75
C TYR A 733 23.33 -34.17 12.33
N PRO A 734 23.40 -35.50 12.15
CA PRO A 734 23.33 -36.14 10.84
C PRO A 734 22.16 -35.65 9.97
N THR A 735 20.96 -35.52 10.54
CA THR A 735 19.76 -35.00 9.85
C THR A 735 19.99 -33.60 9.28
N VAL A 736 20.56 -32.71 10.09
CA VAL A 736 20.87 -31.33 9.66
C VAL A 736 21.93 -31.34 8.56
N LYS A 737 22.99 -32.17 8.68
CA LYS A 737 24.01 -32.33 7.63
C LYS A 737 23.38 -32.76 6.31
N ASN A 738 22.50 -33.76 6.35
CA ASN A 738 21.82 -34.29 5.18
C ASN A 738 20.95 -33.23 4.51
N PHE A 739 20.21 -32.46 5.31
CA PHE A 739 19.41 -31.32 4.83
C PHE A 739 20.26 -30.32 4.03
N VAL A 740 21.36 -29.83 4.60
CA VAL A 740 22.20 -28.84 3.92
C VAL A 740 22.92 -29.43 2.71
N ASP A 741 23.37 -30.68 2.79
CA ASP A 741 23.94 -31.36 1.63
C ASP A 741 22.90 -31.49 0.50
N ALA A 742 21.64 -31.78 0.80
CA ALA A 742 20.56 -31.82 -0.19
C ALA A 742 20.28 -30.44 -0.80
N LEU A 743 20.20 -29.38 0.02
CA LEU A 743 20.05 -28.00 -0.44
C LEU A 743 21.12 -27.65 -1.49
N TYR A 744 22.40 -27.90 -1.19
CA TYR A 744 23.50 -27.53 -2.08
C TYR A 744 23.73 -28.49 -3.25
N LYS A 745 23.28 -29.75 -3.16
CA LYS A 745 23.34 -30.73 -4.27
C LYS A 745 22.20 -30.57 -5.27
N SER A 746 21.16 -29.82 -4.93
CA SER A 746 20.03 -29.59 -5.82
C SER A 746 20.47 -28.98 -7.15
N GLU A 747 19.95 -29.51 -8.26
CA GLU A 747 20.18 -28.97 -9.61
C GLU A 747 19.77 -27.49 -9.70
N LEU A 748 18.80 -27.08 -8.88
CA LEU A 748 18.32 -25.71 -8.75
C LEU A 748 19.45 -24.73 -8.41
N MET A 749 20.40 -25.13 -7.56
CA MET A 749 21.52 -24.27 -7.16
C MET A 749 22.37 -23.84 -8.35
N SER A 750 22.47 -24.68 -9.39
CA SER A 750 23.21 -24.32 -10.60
C SER A 750 22.54 -23.16 -11.38
N GLN A 751 21.26 -22.89 -11.14
CA GLN A 751 20.45 -21.89 -11.86
C GLN A 751 20.29 -20.57 -11.10
N VAL A 752 20.63 -20.55 -9.80
CA VAL A 752 20.45 -19.39 -8.92
C VAL A 752 21.42 -18.27 -9.32
N TYR A 753 20.87 -17.06 -9.50
CA TYR A 753 21.63 -15.84 -9.78
C TYR A 753 22.00 -15.06 -8.52
N SER A 754 21.18 -15.17 -7.47
CA SER A 754 21.35 -14.42 -6.24
C SER A 754 21.06 -15.25 -5.02
N ILE A 755 21.91 -15.16 -4.01
CA ILE A 755 21.73 -15.83 -2.73
C ILE A 755 21.80 -14.80 -1.60
N THR A 756 20.84 -14.87 -0.67
CA THR A 756 20.79 -14.00 0.51
C THR A 756 20.54 -14.81 1.77
N TYR A 757 21.40 -14.62 2.77
CA TYR A 757 21.22 -15.12 4.13
C TYR A 757 20.84 -13.94 5.03
N GLY A 758 19.63 -13.98 5.59
CA GLY A 758 19.10 -12.98 6.49
C GLY A 758 19.31 -13.38 7.95
N LYS A 759 19.94 -12.50 8.75
CA LYS A 759 20.15 -12.68 10.20
C LYS A 759 20.90 -13.96 10.59
N MET A 760 21.82 -14.45 9.76
CA MET A 760 22.65 -15.62 10.06
C MET A 760 24.03 -15.54 9.41
N ARG A 761 24.98 -16.31 9.95
CA ARG A 761 26.32 -16.49 9.38
C ARG A 761 26.47 -17.89 8.80
N ILE A 762 27.25 -18.03 7.74
CA ILE A 762 27.65 -19.34 7.23
C ILE A 762 29.09 -19.67 7.64
N SER A 763 29.33 -20.95 7.84
CA SER A 763 30.65 -21.53 8.11
C SER A 763 31.49 -21.63 6.83
N SER A 764 32.80 -21.78 7.03
CA SER A 764 33.76 -22.07 5.95
C SER A 764 33.40 -23.37 5.19
N TYR A 765 32.84 -24.37 5.89
CA TYR A 765 32.40 -25.63 5.30
C TYR A 765 31.22 -25.45 4.32
N GLU A 766 30.23 -24.63 4.67
CA GLU A 766 29.11 -24.33 3.76
C GLU A 766 29.59 -23.54 2.56
N LEU A 767 30.48 -22.58 2.79
CA LEU A 767 31.02 -21.75 1.73
C LEU A 767 31.70 -22.59 0.65
N GLN A 768 32.41 -23.67 1.00
CA GLN A 768 33.01 -24.62 0.04
C GLN A 768 31.99 -25.19 -0.96
N LYS A 769 30.73 -25.35 -0.54
CA LYS A 769 29.65 -25.86 -1.40
C LYS A 769 29.23 -24.85 -2.47
N TYR A 770 29.54 -23.55 -2.32
CA TYR A 770 29.22 -22.51 -3.31
C TYR A 770 30.03 -22.63 -4.59
N SER A 771 31.14 -23.35 -4.56
CA SER A 771 31.96 -23.61 -5.74
C SER A 771 31.18 -24.31 -6.88
N SER A 772 30.04 -24.95 -6.59
CA SER A 772 29.15 -25.56 -7.59
C SER A 772 28.20 -24.56 -8.28
N ILE A 773 28.01 -23.36 -7.72
CA ILE A 773 26.99 -22.37 -8.12
C ILE A 773 27.56 -21.43 -9.19
N ARG A 774 27.61 -21.93 -10.42
CA ARG A 774 28.29 -21.24 -11.54
C ARG A 774 27.64 -19.93 -11.98
N ASN A 775 26.34 -19.77 -11.78
CA ASN A 775 25.56 -18.61 -12.26
C ASN A 775 25.40 -17.50 -11.21
N LEU A 776 26.04 -17.62 -10.04
CA LEU A 776 25.92 -16.65 -8.97
C LEU A 776 26.51 -15.29 -9.36
N LYS A 777 25.66 -14.26 -9.35
CA LYS A 777 26.02 -12.86 -9.62
C LYS A 777 25.89 -11.96 -8.39
N ALA A 778 25.03 -12.31 -7.45
CA ALA A 778 24.84 -11.53 -6.24
C ALA A 778 24.86 -12.43 -5.00
N LEU A 779 25.62 -12.04 -3.99
CA LEU A 779 25.76 -12.79 -2.74
C LEU A 779 25.63 -11.82 -1.57
N LYS A 780 24.71 -12.11 -0.65
CA LYS A 780 24.58 -11.43 0.64
C LYS A 780 24.68 -12.48 1.75
N VAL A 781 25.76 -12.47 2.50
CA VAL A 781 26.02 -13.48 3.53
C VAL A 781 27.02 -13.00 4.57
N GLY A 782 26.74 -13.23 5.86
CA GLY A 782 27.75 -13.10 6.91
C GLY A 782 28.59 -14.38 6.99
N ILE A 783 29.90 -14.29 7.18
CA ILE A 783 30.79 -15.46 7.29
C ILE A 783 31.29 -15.55 8.74
N GLN A 784 31.16 -16.72 9.36
CA GLN A 784 31.52 -16.93 10.76
C GLN A 784 33.03 -16.83 11.01
N ASN A 785 33.87 -17.38 10.13
CA ASN A 785 35.32 -17.27 10.25
C ASN A 785 35.87 -16.70 8.96
N PHE A 786 35.70 -15.39 8.80
CA PHE A 786 36.04 -14.71 7.57
C PHE A 786 37.56 -14.55 7.44
N THR A 787 38.13 -15.26 6.47
CA THR A 787 39.56 -15.30 6.18
C THR A 787 39.80 -15.13 4.68
N ASN A 788 41.07 -14.99 4.28
CA ASN A 788 41.41 -14.92 2.85
C ASN A 788 40.93 -16.17 2.07
N ASP A 789 40.94 -17.34 2.71
CA ASP A 789 40.54 -18.60 2.07
C ASP A 789 39.03 -18.67 1.81
N SER A 790 38.22 -17.90 2.54
CA SER A 790 36.79 -17.79 2.29
C SER A 790 36.49 -17.37 0.84
N PHE A 791 37.32 -16.48 0.27
CA PHE A 791 37.16 -16.01 -1.11
C PHE A 791 37.44 -17.09 -2.16
N GLN A 792 38.18 -18.15 -1.85
CA GLN A 792 38.48 -19.22 -2.80
C GLN A 792 37.23 -20.04 -3.18
N HIS A 793 36.19 -19.97 -2.35
CA HIS A 793 34.97 -20.75 -2.49
C HIS A 793 33.80 -19.96 -3.08
N ILE A 794 33.96 -18.64 -3.26
CA ILE A 794 32.94 -17.77 -3.88
C ILE A 794 33.20 -17.67 -5.38
N SER A 795 32.14 -17.70 -6.19
CA SER A 795 32.25 -17.55 -7.65
C SER A 795 32.86 -16.20 -8.02
N ARG A 796 33.86 -16.21 -8.92
CA ARG A 796 34.50 -14.99 -9.46
C ARG A 796 33.59 -14.18 -10.39
N GLU A 797 32.43 -14.75 -10.75
CA GLU A 797 31.41 -14.11 -11.56
C GLU A 797 30.51 -13.15 -10.77
N VAL A 798 30.66 -13.10 -9.44
CA VAL A 798 29.88 -12.22 -8.57
C VAL A 798 30.13 -10.75 -8.90
N GLU A 799 29.04 -10.03 -9.18
CA GLU A 799 28.99 -8.59 -9.44
C GLU A 799 28.63 -7.79 -8.17
N PHE A 800 27.91 -8.41 -7.23
CA PHE A 800 27.54 -7.83 -5.93
C PHE A 800 27.86 -8.77 -4.79
N MET A 801 28.62 -8.28 -3.83
CA MET A 801 28.98 -9.04 -2.65
C MET A 801 28.75 -8.20 -1.40
N ASN A 802 27.84 -8.65 -0.55
CA ASN A 802 27.59 -8.09 0.76
C ASN A 802 28.00 -9.10 1.83
N LEU A 803 29.05 -8.78 2.56
CA LEU A 803 29.63 -9.59 3.63
C LEU A 803 29.40 -8.98 5.02
N THR A 804 28.43 -8.08 5.17
CA THR A 804 28.16 -7.49 6.48
C THR A 804 27.73 -8.52 7.51
N GLY A 805 28.06 -8.24 8.77
CA GLY A 805 27.87 -9.17 9.88
C GLY A 805 28.82 -10.37 9.86
N SER A 806 29.90 -10.33 9.07
CA SER A 806 30.94 -11.37 9.10
C SER A 806 31.84 -11.20 10.33
N TYR A 807 32.38 -12.30 10.84
CA TYR A 807 33.30 -12.28 11.98
C TYR A 807 34.73 -12.61 11.51
N ILE A 808 35.64 -11.67 11.75
CA ILE A 808 37.09 -11.84 11.54
C ILE A 808 37.70 -12.19 12.89
N PRO A 809 38.27 -13.39 13.08
CA PRO A 809 38.91 -13.77 14.34
C PRO A 809 40.00 -12.77 14.74
N SER A 810 40.15 -12.51 16.04
CA SER A 810 41.15 -11.54 16.55
C SER A 810 42.58 -11.82 16.06
N LYS A 811 42.94 -13.11 15.93
CA LYS A 811 44.24 -13.57 15.38
C LYS A 811 44.43 -13.26 13.89
N GLN A 812 43.37 -12.91 13.18
CA GLN A 812 43.33 -12.68 11.72
C GLN A 812 42.97 -11.23 11.37
N LEU A 813 42.84 -10.32 12.35
CA LEU A 813 42.57 -8.91 12.08
C LEU A 813 43.65 -8.24 11.24
N ASP A 814 44.89 -8.70 11.38
CA ASP A 814 46.05 -8.24 10.60
C ASP A 814 46.25 -9.04 9.29
N SER A 815 45.33 -9.94 8.94
CA SER A 815 45.49 -10.78 7.75
C SER A 815 45.22 -10.02 6.46
N GLU A 816 45.95 -10.42 5.42
CA GLU A 816 45.86 -9.86 4.07
C GLU A 816 44.88 -10.68 3.21
N PHE A 817 43.78 -10.07 2.76
CA PHE A 817 42.76 -10.73 1.93
C PHE A 817 43.10 -10.65 0.41
N ARG A 818 44.28 -11.14 0.04
CA ARG A 818 44.83 -11.09 -1.33
C ARG A 818 43.92 -11.66 -2.41
N THR A 819 43.18 -12.73 -2.10
CA THR A 819 42.31 -13.45 -3.05
C THR A 819 41.13 -12.60 -3.53
N LEU A 820 40.71 -11.60 -2.74
CA LEU A 820 39.66 -10.66 -3.15
C LEU A 820 40.00 -9.96 -4.48
N LYS A 821 41.29 -9.71 -4.75
CA LYS A 821 41.74 -9.03 -5.98
C LYS A 821 41.41 -9.79 -7.27
N GLU A 822 41.10 -11.08 -7.17
CA GLU A 822 40.77 -11.94 -8.31
C GLU A 822 39.33 -11.74 -8.84
N PHE A 823 38.47 -11.03 -8.09
CA PHE A 823 37.07 -10.76 -8.45
C PHE A 823 36.94 -9.60 -9.44
N ASN A 824 37.40 -9.81 -10.67
CA ASN A 824 37.43 -8.78 -11.73
C ASN A 824 36.05 -8.31 -12.24
N LYS A 825 34.96 -8.93 -11.79
CA LYS A 825 33.56 -8.56 -12.11
C LYS A 825 32.84 -7.88 -10.96
N LEU A 826 33.43 -7.83 -9.77
CA LEU A 826 32.81 -7.24 -8.59
C LEU A 826 32.67 -5.73 -8.78
N LYS A 827 31.43 -5.25 -8.82
CA LYS A 827 31.08 -3.82 -8.96
C LYS A 827 30.68 -3.20 -7.64
N VAL A 828 30.00 -3.96 -6.79
CA VAL A 828 29.48 -3.50 -5.50
C VAL A 828 30.02 -4.40 -4.39
N PHE A 829 30.71 -3.80 -3.43
CA PHE A 829 31.25 -4.50 -2.27
C PHE A 829 30.74 -3.83 -0.99
N VAL A 830 30.07 -4.61 -0.13
CA VAL A 830 29.57 -4.17 1.18
C VAL A 830 30.23 -5.03 2.26
N VAL A 831 30.83 -4.40 3.27
CA VAL A 831 31.61 -5.11 4.30
C VAL A 831 31.66 -4.33 5.62
N ASP A 832 31.93 -5.02 6.72
CA ASP A 832 32.16 -4.39 8.02
C ASP A 832 33.52 -3.68 8.08
N SER A 833 33.61 -2.59 8.86
CA SER A 833 34.86 -1.84 9.04
C SER A 833 36.01 -2.69 9.58
N ALA A 834 35.71 -3.77 10.33
CA ALA A 834 36.70 -4.72 10.82
C ALA A 834 37.61 -5.28 9.71
N PHE A 835 37.08 -5.44 8.49
CA PHE A 835 37.85 -5.87 7.31
C PHE A 835 39.03 -4.96 6.98
N PHE A 836 38.93 -3.67 7.29
CA PHE A 836 39.95 -2.66 7.04
C PHE A 836 40.83 -2.37 8.26
N THR A 837 40.73 -3.18 9.32
CA THR A 837 41.65 -3.10 10.48
C THR A 837 43.10 -3.24 10.01
N ASN A 838 43.36 -4.17 9.09
CA ASN A 838 44.55 -4.14 8.24
C ASN A 838 44.30 -3.23 7.02
N ALA A 839 44.88 -2.04 7.05
CA ALA A 839 44.76 -1.07 5.96
C ALA A 839 45.30 -1.56 4.60
N VAL A 840 46.16 -2.59 4.56
CA VAL A 840 46.62 -3.21 3.31
C VAL A 840 45.45 -3.80 2.52
N ASN A 841 44.34 -4.14 3.17
CA ASN A 841 43.16 -4.72 2.51
C ASN A 841 42.49 -3.76 1.51
N PHE A 842 42.67 -2.44 1.64
CA PHE A 842 42.28 -1.50 0.59
C PHE A 842 42.96 -1.82 -0.76
N SER A 843 44.22 -2.25 -0.74
CA SER A 843 44.96 -2.59 -1.97
C SER A 843 44.49 -3.88 -2.67
N PHE A 844 43.66 -4.67 -1.99
CA PHE A 844 43.06 -5.90 -2.53
C PHE A 844 41.63 -5.74 -3.02
N VAL A 845 41.00 -4.59 -2.78
CA VAL A 845 39.70 -4.27 -3.41
C VAL A 845 39.87 -4.27 -4.94
N PRO A 846 39.04 -5.02 -5.69
CA PRO A 846 39.20 -5.14 -7.13
C PRO A 846 39.05 -3.81 -7.83
N LYS A 847 39.84 -3.60 -8.91
CA LYS A 847 39.74 -2.38 -9.74
C LYS A 847 38.38 -2.22 -10.42
N SER A 848 37.59 -3.29 -10.52
CA SER A 848 36.22 -3.26 -11.05
C SER A 848 35.19 -2.69 -10.07
N THR A 849 35.55 -2.52 -8.80
CA THR A 849 34.64 -2.06 -7.74
C THR A 849 34.31 -0.59 -7.98
N GLU A 850 33.03 -0.30 -8.21
CA GLU A 850 32.52 1.05 -8.43
C GLU A 850 31.88 1.61 -7.15
N VAL A 851 31.30 0.72 -6.31
CA VAL A 851 30.62 1.08 -5.07
C VAL A 851 31.22 0.30 -3.92
N LEU A 852 31.68 1.02 -2.89
CA LEU A 852 32.07 0.45 -1.61
C LEU A 852 31.11 0.95 -0.52
N ALA A 853 30.54 0.02 0.24
CA ALA A 853 29.76 0.35 1.42
C ALA A 853 30.42 -0.28 2.64
N ILE A 854 30.66 0.53 3.68
CA ILE A 854 31.34 0.09 4.90
C ILE A 854 30.36 0.23 6.05
N GLU A 855 30.06 -0.88 6.72
CA GLU A 855 29.33 -0.85 7.99
C GLU A 855 30.25 -0.32 9.09
N TYR A 856 29.89 0.83 9.62
CA TYR A 856 30.68 1.62 10.53
C TYR A 856 30.47 1.12 11.96
N SER A 857 31.43 0.35 12.46
CA SER A 857 31.72 0.27 13.91
C SER A 857 32.92 1.17 14.24
N THR A 858 33.06 1.61 15.49
CA THR A 858 34.20 2.43 15.94
C THR A 858 35.52 1.85 15.44
N TRP A 859 36.25 2.61 14.61
CA TRP A 859 37.56 2.21 14.12
C TRP A 859 38.52 2.20 15.31
N GLY A 860 39.07 1.02 15.65
CA GLY A 860 40.19 0.97 16.59
C GLY A 860 41.36 1.79 16.06
N GLU A 861 42.33 2.15 16.92
CA GLU A 861 43.55 2.84 16.51
C GLU A 861 44.29 2.04 15.42
N THR A 862 43.97 2.29 14.15
CA THR A 862 44.65 1.63 13.03
C THR A 862 46.09 2.08 13.05
N SER A 863 47.01 1.12 13.14
CA SER A 863 48.43 1.42 13.02
C SER A 863 48.69 2.05 11.65
N ARG A 864 49.07 3.34 11.63
CA ARG A 864 49.34 4.08 10.39
C ARG A 864 50.53 3.43 9.69
N THR A 865 50.29 2.60 8.68
CA THR A 865 51.36 2.09 7.83
C THR A 865 51.84 3.20 6.88
N ASN A 866 53.09 3.63 7.05
CA ASN A 866 53.77 4.75 6.36
C ASN A 866 54.07 4.53 4.86
N SER A 867 53.27 3.77 4.11
CA SER A 867 53.55 3.49 2.69
C SER A 867 52.67 4.29 1.72
N LYS A 868 53.24 4.71 0.59
CA LYS A 868 52.52 5.28 -0.55
C LYS A 868 51.67 4.17 -1.20
N VAL A 869 50.45 3.94 -0.71
CA VAL A 869 49.50 2.98 -1.29
C VAL A 869 48.81 3.63 -2.51
N GLU A 870 48.64 2.87 -3.60
CA GLU A 870 47.81 3.29 -4.74
C GLU A 870 46.36 3.43 -4.26
N LYS A 871 45.79 4.62 -4.36
CA LYS A 871 44.41 4.86 -3.91
C LYS A 871 43.42 4.13 -4.81
N ILE A 872 42.43 3.48 -4.19
CA ILE A 872 41.31 2.87 -4.91
C ILE A 872 40.49 3.98 -5.55
N LYS A 873 40.08 3.76 -6.81
CA LYS A 873 39.16 4.64 -7.51
C LYS A 873 37.76 4.02 -7.42
N LEU A 874 36.86 4.73 -6.75
CA LEU A 874 35.45 4.34 -6.58
C LEU A 874 34.59 5.45 -7.17
N ASN A 875 33.39 5.11 -7.63
CA ASN A 875 32.39 6.10 -8.04
C ASN A 875 31.52 6.50 -6.84
N LYS A 876 31.20 5.55 -5.94
CA LYS A 876 30.37 5.82 -4.77
C LYS A 876 30.93 5.17 -3.50
N LEU A 877 30.80 5.90 -2.40
CA LEU A 877 31.15 5.43 -1.07
C LEU A 877 29.93 5.58 -0.15
N PHE A 878 29.61 4.52 0.60
CA PHE A 878 28.59 4.55 1.63
C PHE A 878 29.20 4.19 2.99
N LEU A 879 28.85 4.93 4.02
CA LEU A 879 29.16 4.60 5.41
C LEU A 879 27.85 4.35 6.14
N LEU A 880 27.67 3.15 6.69
CA LEU A 880 26.42 2.69 7.28
C LEU A 880 26.58 2.66 8.80
N ASP A 881 25.89 3.53 9.55
CA ASP A 881 25.88 3.51 11.01
C ASP A 881 24.52 2.99 11.51
N GLU A 882 24.50 1.72 11.91
CA GLU A 882 23.31 1.10 12.51
C GLU A 882 23.23 1.31 14.04
N THR A 883 24.28 1.85 14.67
CA THR A 883 24.44 1.84 16.13
C THR A 883 23.89 3.09 16.83
N LYS A 884 23.90 4.25 16.17
CA LYS A 884 23.49 5.51 16.80
C LYS A 884 21.97 5.73 16.78
N LYS A 885 21.40 6.06 17.94
CA LYS A 885 20.01 6.49 18.08
C LYS A 885 19.89 7.98 17.76
N ASP A 886 19.09 8.29 16.74
CA ASP A 886 18.46 9.57 16.38
C ASP A 886 19.28 10.83 16.71
N TYR A 887 19.91 11.40 15.68
CA TYR A 887 20.45 12.77 15.77
C TYR A 887 19.28 13.74 15.95
N HIS A 888 19.36 14.62 16.95
CA HIS A 888 18.42 15.74 17.07
C HIS A 888 18.52 16.65 15.84
N GLU A 889 17.37 17.10 15.32
CA GLU A 889 17.21 17.69 13.98
C GLU A 889 18.02 18.96 13.70
N ASP A 890 18.56 19.61 14.73
CA ASP A 890 19.10 20.97 14.62
C ASP A 890 20.64 21.08 14.65
N GLU A 891 21.39 20.00 14.95
CA GLU A 891 22.88 20.05 14.95
C GLU A 891 23.49 18.73 14.45
N ILE A 892 23.42 18.46 13.15
CA ILE A 892 24.29 17.44 12.53
C ILE A 892 25.65 18.08 12.29
N VAL A 893 26.41 18.26 13.38
CA VAL A 893 27.87 18.31 13.28
C VAL A 893 28.29 16.88 12.97
N ILE A 894 28.87 16.65 11.78
CA ILE A 894 29.53 15.37 11.47
C ILE A 894 30.48 15.11 12.63
N ASP A 895 30.17 14.06 13.40
CA ASP A 895 30.88 13.74 14.63
C ASP A 895 32.39 13.71 14.36
N LYS A 896 33.19 14.17 15.32
CA LYS A 896 34.64 14.21 15.22
C LYS A 896 35.20 12.84 14.84
N ASP A 897 34.59 11.78 15.36
CA ASP A 897 34.96 10.38 15.08
C ASP A 897 34.70 10.00 13.61
N VAL A 898 33.57 10.46 13.04
CA VAL A 898 33.26 10.27 11.62
C VAL A 898 34.26 11.07 10.78
N CYS A 899 34.55 12.32 11.12
CA CYS A 899 35.57 13.13 10.43
C CYS A 899 36.97 12.47 10.45
N GLU A 900 37.39 11.88 11.57
CA GLU A 900 38.65 11.17 11.68
C GLU A 900 38.68 9.90 10.83
N THR A 901 37.56 9.18 10.78
CA THR A 901 37.38 8.02 9.89
C THR A 901 37.47 8.44 8.42
N LEU A 902 36.82 9.54 8.03
CA LEU A 902 36.87 10.07 6.67
C LEU A 902 38.27 10.51 6.25
N LYS A 903 39.01 11.17 7.15
CA LYS A 903 40.42 11.49 6.94
C LYS A 903 41.23 10.22 6.72
N THR A 904 40.96 9.17 7.48
CA THR A 904 41.66 7.89 7.33
C THR A 904 41.35 7.23 5.98
N LEU A 905 40.07 7.15 5.60
CA LEU A 905 39.63 6.66 4.29
C LEU A 905 40.26 7.44 3.13
N SER A 906 40.46 8.76 3.28
CA SER A 906 41.06 9.60 2.24
C SER A 906 42.52 9.25 1.89
N TYR A 907 43.23 8.53 2.76
CA TYR A 907 44.57 8.00 2.44
C TYR A 907 44.51 6.83 1.46
N TYR A 908 43.43 6.07 1.45
CA TYR A 908 43.29 4.82 0.69
C TYR A 908 42.32 4.91 -0.48
N ILE A 909 41.38 5.87 -0.45
CA ILE A 909 40.37 6.10 -1.48
C ILE A 909 40.65 7.44 -2.16
N ASP A 910 40.61 7.44 -3.49
CA ASP A 910 40.73 8.66 -4.28
C ASP A 910 39.40 9.42 -4.25
N MET A 911 39.25 10.25 -3.21
CA MET A 911 38.05 11.06 -2.97
C MET A 911 37.66 11.96 -4.15
N LYS A 912 38.60 12.29 -5.06
CA LYS A 912 38.31 13.09 -6.25
C LYS A 912 37.52 12.34 -7.32
N ASN A 913 37.54 11.00 -7.31
CA ASN A 913 36.78 10.19 -8.26
C ASN A 913 35.37 9.85 -7.76
N LEU A 914 35.04 10.17 -6.50
CA LEU A 914 33.71 9.91 -5.95
C LEU A 914 32.71 10.88 -6.58
N GLU A 915 31.72 10.33 -7.27
CA GLU A 915 30.52 11.06 -7.70
C GLU A 915 29.65 11.36 -6.48
N ASN A 916 29.44 10.34 -5.62
CA ASN A 916 28.62 10.46 -4.41
C ASN A 916 29.33 9.86 -3.20
N PHE A 917 29.27 10.57 -2.08
CA PHE A 917 29.61 10.03 -0.77
C PHE A 917 28.42 10.21 0.19
N VAL A 918 27.95 9.11 0.77
CA VAL A 918 26.73 9.09 1.60
C VAL A 918 27.02 8.46 2.96
N PHE A 919 26.65 9.16 4.01
CA PHE A 919 26.55 8.61 5.37
C PHE A 919 25.10 8.25 5.66
N VAL A 920 24.85 7.02 6.11
CA VAL A 920 23.51 6.47 6.32
C VAL A 920 23.33 6.18 7.78
N CYS A 921 22.29 6.76 8.38
CA CYS A 921 21.94 6.55 9.78
C CYS A 921 20.45 6.23 9.86
N LYS A 922 20.11 4.97 10.19
CA LYS A 922 18.73 4.46 10.25
C LYS A 922 17.88 4.81 9.00
N ASN A 923 16.97 5.79 9.14
CA ASN A 923 16.00 6.21 8.13
C ASN A 923 16.44 7.48 7.39
N GLU A 924 17.66 7.95 7.64
CA GLU A 924 18.21 9.18 7.06
C GLU A 924 19.49 8.91 6.28
N GLN A 925 19.69 9.69 5.23
CA GLN A 925 20.88 9.66 4.40
C GLN A 925 21.43 11.08 4.26
N TYR A 926 22.73 11.21 4.42
CA TYR A 926 23.45 12.47 4.37
C TYR A 926 24.46 12.39 3.23
N GLU A 927 24.24 13.18 2.19
CA GLU A 927 25.18 13.34 1.09
C GLU A 927 26.26 14.33 1.51
N ILE A 928 27.52 13.91 1.45
CA ILE A 928 28.66 14.65 1.96
C ILE A 928 29.60 14.97 0.78
N ASP A 929 30.12 16.20 0.76
CA ASP A 929 31.18 16.58 -0.17
C ASP A 929 32.45 15.75 0.13
N PRO A 930 32.92 14.92 -0.82
CA PRO A 930 34.07 14.05 -0.58
C PRO A 930 35.40 14.79 -0.39
N LEU A 931 35.49 16.08 -0.76
CA LEU A 931 36.72 16.87 -0.62
C LEU A 931 36.76 17.69 0.66
N ASN A 932 35.62 18.27 1.04
CA ASN A 932 35.52 19.19 2.17
C ASN A 932 34.87 18.55 3.40
N PHE A 933 34.28 17.36 3.25
CA PHE A 933 33.48 16.68 4.26
C PHE A 933 32.36 17.56 4.83
N THR A 934 31.77 18.41 4.00
CA THR A 934 30.61 19.24 4.35
C THR A 934 29.33 18.56 3.91
N LEU A 935 28.27 18.65 4.72
CA LEU A 935 26.95 18.16 4.36
C LEU A 935 26.41 18.94 3.15
N LEU A 936 26.04 18.23 2.09
CA LEU A 936 25.40 18.79 0.89
C LEU A 936 23.89 18.70 0.96
N ARG A 937 23.36 17.50 1.27
CA ARG A 937 21.91 17.21 1.30
C ARG A 937 21.56 16.18 2.36
N ARG A 938 20.34 16.28 2.90
CA ARG A 938 19.72 15.30 3.79
C ARG A 938 18.51 14.70 3.10
N TYR A 939 18.34 13.39 3.22
CA TYR A 939 17.21 12.66 2.66
C TYR A 939 16.55 11.82 3.76
N ASN A 940 15.23 11.99 3.92
CA ASN A 940 14.42 11.21 4.87
C ASN A 940 13.98 9.90 4.20
N GLN A 941 14.93 9.03 3.89
CA GLN A 941 14.69 7.77 3.19
C GLN A 941 15.55 6.65 3.78
N LYS A 942 14.94 5.50 4.06
CA LYS A 942 15.67 4.29 4.45
C LYS A 942 16.44 3.73 3.26
N LEU A 943 17.75 3.54 3.40
CA LEU A 943 18.54 2.81 2.41
C LEU A 943 18.21 1.31 2.53
N SER A 944 17.68 0.71 1.47
CA SER A 944 17.55 -0.75 1.41
C SER A 944 18.85 -1.35 0.88
N LEU A 945 19.44 -2.28 1.63
CA LEU A 945 20.50 -3.19 1.19
C LEU A 945 19.92 -4.57 0.84
N GLU A 946 18.61 -4.64 0.63
CA GLU A 946 17.92 -5.88 0.27
C GLU A 946 17.86 -6.06 -1.24
N ILE A 947 18.08 -7.30 -1.68
CA ILE A 947 18.04 -7.71 -3.08
C ILE A 947 16.59 -8.05 -3.45
N ASP A 948 15.71 -7.04 -3.56
CA ASP A 948 14.26 -7.27 -3.77
C ASP A 948 13.91 -7.71 -5.22
N GLY A 949 13.35 -8.90 -5.42
CA GLY A 949 12.92 -9.36 -6.74
C GLY A 949 11.59 -8.75 -7.17
N ASN A 950 11.58 -7.58 -7.80
CA ASN A 950 10.34 -6.96 -8.35
C ASN A 950 9.92 -7.52 -9.72
#